data_AF-A0A813LGN0-F1
#
_entry.id   AF-A0A813LGN0-F1
#
_cell.length_a   1.000
_cell.length_b   1.000
_cell.length_c   1.000
_cell.angle_alpha   90.00
_cell.angle_beta   90.00
_cell.angle_gamma   90.00
#
_symmetry.space_group_name_H-M   'P 1'
#
loop_
_entity.id
_entity.type
_entity.pdbx_description
1 polymer ?
#
loop_
_entity_poly.entity_id
_entity_poly.type
_entity_poly.pdbx_seq_one_letter_code
_entity_poly.pdbx_strand_id
1 'polypeptide(L)'
;AIRAERDSPWPRSPRMGNAVALGIVLPPKARSWIGAASALAVLAIYRSRWAKNSLFGLSPTKCSLFGAIAGNWSILHVLASSGQHVLLRAALALPLCDANTLATVQCWTPLHCAATEGHGGCSAALLAAGISKDAKDSSGHTAVAIAAARGHTEVARQLLQARADINVEASNGVTALHLAALRGDSSLVAALADARASLEPGRTPNGATPLLMACGNRTGWPAVPVLLAAGANASATCHGSGVSALMLLAEGGCKTKSDAATATATANLMADTAACLLSHGADAGLVNSFGQTALHIACRQGPPELIATLCANGARPDAQDNDGDYPLQLLCRRCVQTPADESELVSVAMAAVFASEPNAARLLDFGDESPLHTLCQHIALTETAAAPFKVLRALLDAGVDAAVEEEGGSTAMHFLVEAARGSKPDAAKDMLVELRASDCLDATFWENWNPQKPRSKSNAKYLARRGGHHRLDISDRFNVLRGELSLAGVASRLLDGRSRRVVALVGAGASTAAGIPDFRSPGGLWALGATRDLFSAFWQMAGESFLGKQPTQVHRLLARLASEGLLTRIYTQNIDGLEAAAGLPEELVIQCHGNAQRAVCWADPSHASVPAQEITCGAAMATRTSGLTWQAPRCATCHALMRPEVVFFGEPLPEAYGKHWGEDVKSCDLLLVVGTALSVYPVAGLVKQVGALVPRLLINRDRVGLWRDSACGGENYRDACWQGECDAGAEELASLLGWNLQ
;
A
#
# COMPACT_ATOMS: atom_id res chain seq x y z
N ALA A 1 -24.91 2.90 32.92
CA ALA A 1 -23.67 2.25 33.42
C ALA A 1 -23.91 0.75 33.40
N ILE A 2 -23.28 -0.11 32.61
CA ILE A 2 -22.06 -0.07 31.81
C ILE A 2 -22.42 -0.69 30.44
N ARG A 3 -22.27 0.08 29.36
CA ARG A 3 -22.30 -0.39 27.96
C ARG A 3 -20.87 -0.23 27.44
N ALA A 4 -20.35 -1.29 26.81
CA ALA A 4 -19.20 -1.36 25.89
C ALA A 4 -18.17 -2.44 26.29
N GLU A 5 -18.53 -3.71 26.10
CA GLU A 5 -17.58 -4.78 25.78
C GLU A 5 -17.84 -5.20 24.33
N ARG A 6 -16.95 -4.83 23.41
CA ARG A 6 -16.85 -5.45 22.08
C ARG A 6 -15.46 -5.10 21.53
N ASP A 7 -14.56 -6.07 21.56
CA ASP A 7 -13.85 -6.59 20.38
C ASP A 7 -12.77 -7.59 20.83
N SER A 8 -13.02 -8.88 20.56
CA SER A 8 -12.07 -9.97 20.72
C SER A 8 -12.20 -10.87 19.49
N PRO A 9 -11.12 -11.21 18.77
CA PRO A 9 -11.20 -11.93 17.49
C PRO A 9 -11.26 -13.46 17.62
N TRP A 10 -11.52 -14.01 18.81
CA TRP A 10 -11.61 -15.47 19.03
C TRP A 10 -13.06 -15.92 19.23
N PRO A 11 -13.47 -17.07 18.66
CA PRO A 11 -14.85 -17.53 18.73
C PRO A 11 -15.25 -17.78 20.19
N ARG A 12 -16.28 -17.05 20.64
CA ARG A 12 -16.93 -17.31 21.93
C ARG A 12 -17.56 -18.71 21.87
N SER A 13 -17.14 -19.60 22.77
CA SER A 13 -17.89 -20.83 23.05
C SER A 13 -19.30 -20.47 23.57
N PRO A 14 -20.31 -21.32 23.33
CA PRO A 14 -21.70 -20.94 23.54
C PRO A 14 -21.99 -20.74 25.03
N ARG A 15 -22.32 -19.50 25.40
CA ARG A 15 -23.00 -19.20 26.66
C ARG A 15 -24.38 -19.86 26.60
N MET A 16 -24.62 -20.86 27.45
CA MET A 16 -25.97 -21.22 27.86
C MET A 16 -26.52 -20.09 28.74
N GLY A 17 -27.46 -19.31 28.19
CA GLY A 17 -28.46 -18.53 28.92
C GLY A 17 -29.80 -18.77 28.22
N ASN A 18 -30.97 -18.80 28.85
CA ASN A 18 -31.42 -18.21 30.10
C ASN A 18 -32.58 -19.03 30.66
N ALA A 19 -32.80 -18.98 31.97
CA ALA A 19 -34.14 -19.00 32.53
C ALA A 19 -34.23 -17.90 33.60
N VAL A 20 -35.17 -16.99 33.36
CA VAL A 20 -35.58 -15.85 34.17
C VAL A 20 -36.25 -16.31 35.46
N ALA A 21 -36.03 -15.61 36.58
CA ALA A 21 -37.09 -15.03 37.42
C ALA A 21 -36.64 -14.67 38.85
N LEU A 22 -36.97 -13.42 39.21
CA LEU A 22 -37.51 -12.95 40.50
C LEU A 22 -36.73 -13.18 41.79
N GLY A 23 -36.50 -12.06 42.48
CA GLY A 23 -35.79 -11.98 43.75
C GLY A 23 -36.40 -12.85 44.84
N ILE A 24 -35.55 -13.68 45.44
CA ILE A 24 -35.74 -14.23 46.77
C ILE A 24 -34.41 -14.03 47.49
N VAL A 25 -34.42 -13.23 48.56
CA VAL A 25 -33.32 -13.11 49.50
C VAL A 25 -33.27 -14.43 50.28
N LEU A 26 -32.21 -15.22 50.12
CA LEU A 26 -31.94 -16.41 50.95
C LEU A 26 -30.65 -16.22 51.77
N PRO A 27 -30.62 -16.68 53.04
CA PRO A 27 -29.63 -16.27 54.02
C PRO A 27 -28.30 -17.06 53.93
N PRO A 28 -27.23 -16.56 54.57
CA PRO A 28 -25.88 -17.09 54.42
C PRO A 28 -25.70 -18.37 55.24
N LYS A 29 -26.19 -19.51 54.73
CA LYS A 29 -25.86 -20.88 55.18
C LYS A 29 -26.47 -21.93 54.23
N ALA A 30 -26.00 -21.96 52.97
CA ALA A 30 -26.37 -22.99 52.00
C ALA A 30 -25.19 -23.43 51.11
N ARG A 31 -23.98 -23.48 51.66
CA ARG A 31 -22.74 -23.87 50.96
C ARG A 31 -22.35 -25.35 51.09
N SER A 32 -23.18 -26.24 51.64
CA SER A 32 -22.78 -27.62 51.93
C SER A 32 -23.57 -28.75 51.23
N TRP A 33 -24.55 -28.46 50.36
CA TRP A 33 -25.43 -29.53 49.84
C TRP A 33 -25.39 -29.77 48.32
N ILE A 34 -24.71 -28.92 47.54
CA ILE A 34 -24.55 -29.16 46.08
C ILE A 34 -23.36 -30.10 45.81
N GLY A 35 -22.38 -30.20 46.71
CA GLY A 35 -21.20 -31.07 46.56
C GLY A 35 -21.43 -32.54 46.91
N ALA A 36 -22.37 -32.85 47.81
CA ALA A 36 -22.66 -34.23 48.23
C ALA A 36 -23.55 -34.97 47.21
N ALA A 37 -24.50 -34.27 46.56
CA ALA A 37 -25.44 -34.87 45.61
C ALA A 37 -24.76 -35.37 44.33
N SER A 38 -23.75 -34.67 43.82
CA SER A 38 -23.03 -35.06 42.61
C SER A 38 -22.09 -36.25 42.82
N ALA A 39 -21.42 -36.34 43.97
CA ALA A 39 -20.59 -37.48 44.34
C ALA A 39 -21.43 -38.73 44.68
N LEU A 40 -22.57 -38.56 45.36
CA LEU A 40 -23.52 -39.63 45.65
C LEU A 40 -24.22 -40.15 44.38
N ALA A 41 -24.50 -39.30 43.38
CA ALA A 41 -25.04 -39.73 42.10
C ALA A 41 -24.04 -40.59 41.31
N VAL A 42 -22.75 -40.24 41.32
CA VAL A 42 -21.69 -41.03 40.67
C VAL A 42 -21.45 -42.37 41.37
N LEU A 43 -21.46 -42.40 42.71
CA LEU A 43 -21.39 -43.63 43.51
C LEU A 43 -22.65 -44.52 43.39
N ALA A 44 -23.84 -43.93 43.22
CA ALA A 44 -25.10 -44.66 43.01
C ALA A 44 -25.22 -45.28 41.61
N ILE A 45 -24.68 -44.60 40.58
CA ILE A 45 -24.57 -45.14 39.22
C ILE A 45 -23.53 -46.28 39.17
N TYR A 46 -22.44 -46.19 39.95
CA TYR A 46 -21.43 -47.24 40.08
C TYR A 46 -21.98 -48.51 40.76
N ARG A 47 -22.78 -48.37 41.84
CA ARG A 47 -23.40 -49.52 42.54
C ARG A 47 -24.51 -50.21 41.75
N SER A 48 -25.22 -49.52 40.87
CA SER A 48 -26.39 -50.08 40.16
C SER A 48 -26.04 -50.89 38.89
N ARG A 49 -24.90 -50.64 38.23
CA ARG A 49 -24.51 -51.31 36.98
C ARG A 49 -23.62 -52.55 37.16
N TRP A 50 -22.86 -52.64 38.25
CA TRP A 50 -22.03 -53.83 38.51
C TRP A 50 -22.83 -55.04 39.01
N ALA A 51 -24.07 -54.82 39.45
CA ALA A 51 -25.00 -55.90 39.78
C ALA A 51 -25.64 -56.57 38.53
N LYS A 52 -25.37 -56.11 37.31
CA LYS A 52 -26.13 -56.55 36.11
C LYS A 52 -25.34 -57.06 34.90
N ASN A 53 -24.01 -57.00 34.82
CA ASN A 53 -23.31 -57.49 33.62
C ASN A 53 -22.03 -58.30 33.94
N SER A 54 -22.24 -59.59 34.20
CA SER A 54 -21.26 -60.67 34.03
C SER A 54 -21.38 -61.37 32.67
N LEU A 55 -21.95 -60.72 31.63
CA LEU A 55 -22.51 -61.44 30.48
C LEU A 55 -21.94 -61.13 29.08
N PHE A 56 -20.99 -60.22 28.91
CA PHE A 56 -20.43 -59.93 27.57
C PHE A 56 -18.93 -59.67 27.63
N GLY A 57 -18.13 -60.73 27.44
CA GLY A 57 -16.66 -60.74 27.50
C GLY A 57 -15.96 -59.75 26.56
N LEU A 58 -15.97 -58.47 26.92
CA LEU A 58 -15.13 -57.41 26.37
C LEU A 58 -13.93 -57.19 27.31
N SER A 59 -12.72 -57.21 26.76
CA SER A 59 -11.49 -57.00 27.52
C SER A 59 -11.45 -55.60 28.16
N PRO A 60 -10.86 -55.42 29.36
CA PRO A 60 -11.04 -54.22 30.19
C PRO A 60 -10.29 -52.95 29.75
N THR A 61 -9.76 -52.85 28.54
CA THR A 61 -8.60 -51.96 28.29
C THR A 61 -8.86 -50.59 27.68
N LYS A 62 -10.10 -50.16 27.42
CA LYS A 62 -10.36 -48.77 26.94
C LYS A 62 -11.64 -48.16 27.51
N CYS A 63 -11.88 -48.33 28.81
CA CYS A 63 -13.03 -47.74 29.49
C CYS A 63 -12.72 -46.60 30.47
N SER A 64 -12.51 -45.37 29.97
CA SER A 64 -12.45 -44.15 30.81
C SER A 64 -13.86 -43.67 31.17
N LEU A 65 -14.56 -44.45 32.00
CA LEU A 65 -15.92 -44.25 32.51
C LEU A 65 -16.48 -42.79 32.55
N PHE A 66 -17.35 -42.29 31.66
CA PHE A 66 -17.29 -42.14 30.19
C PHE A 66 -18.38 -41.15 29.72
N GLY A 67 -17.98 -40.09 29.01
CA GLY A 67 -18.77 -39.43 27.93
C GLY A 67 -20.18 -38.88 28.19
N ALA A 68 -20.60 -38.63 29.44
CA ALA A 68 -22.01 -38.38 29.75
C ALA A 68 -22.32 -36.98 30.33
N ILE A 69 -21.84 -35.93 29.68
CA ILE A 69 -22.61 -34.68 29.48
C ILE A 69 -22.28 -34.23 28.05
N ALA A 70 -23.03 -34.72 27.06
CA ALA A 70 -22.87 -34.37 25.64
C ALA A 70 -21.44 -34.55 25.05
N GLY A 71 -20.89 -35.76 25.11
CA GLY A 71 -19.96 -36.23 24.08
C GLY A 71 -18.51 -35.71 24.03
N ASN A 72 -18.06 -34.81 24.93
CA ASN A 72 -16.69 -34.26 24.81
C ASN A 72 -15.78 -34.33 26.05
N TRP A 73 -16.27 -34.24 27.29
CA TRP A 73 -15.42 -33.99 28.47
C TRP A 73 -15.50 -35.14 29.51
N SER A 74 -14.36 -35.49 30.11
CA SER A 74 -14.31 -36.44 31.24
C SER A 74 -14.67 -35.77 32.57
N ILE A 75 -14.91 -36.56 33.62
CA ILE A 75 -15.18 -36.02 34.97
C ILE A 75 -14.03 -35.13 35.47
N LEU A 76 -12.78 -35.45 35.12
CA LEU A 76 -11.62 -34.64 35.48
C LEU A 76 -11.65 -33.26 34.79
N HIS A 77 -12.11 -33.17 33.53
CA HIS A 77 -12.28 -31.88 32.84
C HIS A 77 -13.31 -31.00 33.54
N VAL A 78 -14.46 -31.57 33.91
CA VAL A 78 -15.54 -30.85 34.60
C VAL A 78 -15.07 -30.35 35.98
N LEU A 79 -14.40 -31.22 36.75
CA LEU A 79 -13.88 -30.85 38.07
C LEU A 79 -12.76 -29.81 37.98
N ALA A 80 -11.88 -29.92 36.98
CA ALA A 80 -10.82 -28.95 36.73
C ALA A 80 -11.38 -27.60 36.29
N SER A 81 -12.35 -27.56 35.37
CA SER A 81 -13.02 -26.34 34.90
C SER A 81 -13.86 -25.65 36.00
N SER A 82 -14.43 -26.42 36.93
CA SER A 82 -15.24 -25.88 38.05
C SER A 82 -14.44 -25.53 39.31
N GLY A 83 -13.12 -25.77 39.33
CA GLY A 83 -12.26 -25.42 40.46
C GLY A 83 -12.36 -26.36 41.68
N GLN A 84 -12.99 -27.53 41.54
CA GLN A 84 -13.26 -28.47 42.63
C GLN A 84 -12.05 -29.36 42.98
N HIS A 85 -10.95 -28.74 43.40
CA HIS A 85 -9.65 -29.42 43.60
C HIS A 85 -9.67 -30.58 44.61
N VAL A 86 -10.51 -30.53 45.66
CA VAL A 86 -10.64 -31.63 46.64
C VAL A 86 -11.27 -32.87 45.98
N LEU A 87 -12.35 -32.67 45.23
CA LEU A 87 -13.01 -33.75 44.49
C LEU A 87 -12.13 -34.26 43.35
N LEU A 88 -11.39 -33.36 42.69
CA LEU A 88 -10.43 -33.72 41.65
C LEU A 88 -9.33 -34.64 42.19
N ARG A 89 -8.76 -34.36 43.37
CA ARG A 89 -7.78 -35.24 44.04
C ARG A 89 -8.37 -36.61 44.36
N ALA A 90 -9.60 -36.64 44.87
CA ALA A 90 -10.29 -37.91 45.14
C ALA A 90 -10.53 -38.72 43.86
N ALA A 91 -10.91 -38.07 42.76
CA ALA A 91 -11.09 -38.72 41.46
C ALA A 91 -9.78 -39.24 40.87
N LEU A 92 -8.67 -38.49 41.00
CA LEU A 92 -7.33 -38.91 40.55
C LEU A 92 -6.78 -40.12 41.31
N ALA A 93 -7.26 -40.38 42.53
CA ALA A 93 -6.88 -41.58 43.30
C ALA A 93 -7.62 -42.85 42.85
N LEU A 94 -8.62 -42.75 41.97
CA LEU A 94 -9.36 -43.90 41.47
C LEU A 94 -8.60 -44.57 40.30
N PRO A 95 -8.46 -45.92 40.28
CA PRO A 95 -7.68 -46.64 39.26
C PRO A 95 -8.15 -46.45 37.80
N LEU A 96 -9.38 -45.96 37.60
CA LEU A 96 -10.02 -45.82 36.28
C LEU A 96 -9.88 -44.41 35.69
N CYS A 97 -9.28 -43.46 36.42
CA CYS A 97 -9.17 -42.07 35.99
C CYS A 97 -7.77 -41.77 35.43
N ASP A 98 -7.68 -41.56 34.11
CA ASP A 98 -6.46 -41.09 33.47
C ASP A 98 -6.39 -39.56 33.48
N ALA A 99 -5.40 -39.01 34.18
CA ALA A 99 -5.15 -37.56 34.22
C ALA A 99 -4.88 -36.99 32.82
N ASN A 100 -4.31 -37.77 31.90
CA ASN A 100 -4.00 -37.38 30.52
C ASN A 100 -5.17 -37.58 29.55
N THR A 101 -6.38 -37.85 30.06
CA THR A 101 -7.58 -37.96 29.21
C THR A 101 -7.71 -36.71 28.34
N LEU A 102 -7.86 -36.91 27.03
CA LEU A 102 -8.11 -35.83 26.08
C LEU A 102 -9.61 -35.65 25.85
N ALA A 103 -10.08 -34.41 25.81
CA ALA A 103 -11.37 -34.06 25.26
C ALA A 103 -11.41 -34.41 23.77
N THR A 104 -12.55 -34.91 23.29
CA THR A 104 -12.72 -35.37 21.90
C THR A 104 -12.69 -34.22 20.89
N VAL A 105 -12.94 -32.98 21.34
CA VAL A 105 -12.86 -31.76 20.53
C VAL A 105 -11.80 -30.85 21.14
N GLN A 106 -10.95 -30.27 20.29
CA GLN A 106 -9.80 -29.44 20.64
C GLN A 106 -8.66 -30.13 21.40
N CYS A 107 -8.76 -31.44 21.68
CA CYS A 107 -7.69 -32.21 22.37
C CYS A 107 -7.29 -31.61 23.73
N TRP A 108 -8.23 -31.02 24.47
CA TRP A 108 -7.95 -30.45 25.78
C TRP A 108 -7.66 -31.51 26.82
N THR A 109 -6.86 -31.17 27.83
CA THR A 109 -6.64 -31.99 29.03
C THR A 109 -7.37 -31.33 30.19
N PRO A 110 -7.58 -32.02 31.33
CA PRO A 110 -8.05 -31.37 32.55
C PRO A 110 -7.16 -30.19 32.96
N LEU A 111 -5.85 -30.25 32.67
CA LEU A 111 -4.92 -29.15 32.95
C LEU A 111 -5.18 -27.93 32.06
N HIS A 112 -5.52 -28.13 30.78
CA HIS A 112 -5.97 -27.04 29.91
C HIS A 112 -7.22 -26.34 30.47
N CYS A 113 -8.19 -27.11 31.00
CA CYS A 113 -9.37 -26.55 31.67
C CYS A 113 -9.01 -25.74 32.92
N ALA A 114 -8.17 -26.28 33.80
CA ALA A 114 -7.72 -25.58 35.01
C ALA A 114 -6.93 -24.30 34.66
N ALA A 115 -6.09 -24.35 33.63
CA ALA A 115 -5.32 -23.20 33.15
C ALA A 115 -6.17 -22.14 32.46
N THR A 116 -7.25 -22.53 31.77
CA THR A 116 -8.19 -21.60 31.12
C THR A 116 -8.97 -20.75 32.13
N GLU A 117 -9.33 -21.35 33.26
CA GLU A 117 -10.19 -20.75 34.29
C GLU A 117 -9.40 -20.24 35.52
N GLY A 118 -8.08 -20.48 35.56
CA GLY A 118 -7.20 -19.97 36.62
C GLY A 118 -7.25 -20.75 37.93
N HIS A 119 -7.68 -22.01 37.91
CA HIS A 119 -7.84 -22.82 39.12
C HIS A 119 -6.50 -23.43 39.59
N GLY A 120 -5.72 -22.64 40.33
CA GLY A 120 -4.41 -23.06 40.87
C GLY A 120 -4.47 -24.35 41.72
N GLY A 121 -5.49 -24.51 42.57
CA GLY A 121 -5.64 -25.73 43.37
C GLY A 121 -5.83 -27.00 42.53
N CYS A 122 -6.56 -26.89 41.41
CA CYS A 122 -6.74 -27.99 40.46
C CYS A 122 -5.45 -28.26 39.68
N SER A 123 -4.76 -27.19 39.24
CA SER A 123 -3.48 -27.28 38.52
C SER A 123 -2.42 -27.99 39.36
N ALA A 124 -2.24 -27.58 40.62
CA ALA A 124 -1.33 -28.24 41.56
C ALA A 124 -1.69 -29.72 41.80
N ALA A 125 -2.97 -30.06 41.92
CA ALA A 125 -3.41 -31.44 42.08
C ALA A 125 -3.11 -32.31 40.85
N LEU A 126 -3.34 -31.78 39.65
CA LEU A 126 -3.06 -32.47 38.38
C LEU A 126 -1.56 -32.66 38.15
N LEU A 127 -0.76 -31.64 38.44
CA LEU A 127 0.71 -31.71 38.33
C LEU A 127 1.31 -32.71 39.32
N ALA A 128 0.83 -32.73 40.55
CA ALA A 128 1.24 -33.74 41.54
C ALA A 128 0.88 -35.18 41.14
N ALA A 129 -0.16 -35.35 40.32
CA ALA A 129 -0.58 -36.64 39.76
C ALA A 129 0.21 -37.07 38.52
N GLY A 130 1.24 -36.30 38.10
CA GLY A 130 2.11 -36.68 36.97
C GLY A 130 1.47 -36.50 35.59
N ILE A 131 0.50 -35.58 35.46
CA ILE A 131 -0.07 -35.24 34.16
C ILE A 131 1.00 -34.71 33.18
N SER A 132 0.81 -34.96 31.89
CA SER A 132 1.60 -34.35 30.82
C SER A 132 1.31 -32.85 30.77
N LYS A 133 2.21 -32.08 31.38
CA LYS A 133 2.16 -30.61 31.44
C LYS A 133 2.40 -29.92 30.08
N ASP A 134 3.03 -30.62 29.14
CA ASP A 134 3.41 -30.13 27.81
C ASP A 134 2.47 -30.64 26.71
N ALA A 135 1.35 -31.28 27.10
CA ALA A 135 0.31 -31.67 26.17
C ALA A 135 -0.18 -30.45 25.39
N LYS A 136 -0.39 -30.62 24.08
CA LYS A 136 -0.88 -29.57 23.18
C LYS A 136 -2.36 -29.76 22.86
N ASP A 137 -3.09 -28.67 22.80
CA ASP A 137 -4.42 -28.64 22.21
C ASP A 137 -4.37 -28.73 20.68
N SER A 138 -5.53 -28.75 20.00
CA SER A 138 -5.62 -28.84 18.54
C SER A 138 -4.97 -27.67 17.79
N SER A 139 -4.75 -26.55 18.47
CA SER A 139 -4.09 -25.36 17.94
C SER A 139 -2.60 -25.32 18.31
N GLY A 140 -2.11 -26.34 19.02
CA GLY A 140 -0.72 -26.44 19.46
C GLY A 140 -0.41 -25.74 20.78
N HIS A 141 -1.39 -25.16 21.48
CA HIS A 141 -1.15 -24.45 22.74
C HIS A 141 -1.01 -25.43 23.92
N THR A 142 -0.08 -25.13 24.82
CA THR A 142 0.06 -25.82 26.11
C THR A 142 -0.73 -25.13 27.21
N ALA A 143 -0.88 -25.79 28.36
CA ALA A 143 -1.48 -25.19 29.55
C ALA A 143 -0.78 -23.89 29.99
N VAL A 144 0.55 -23.78 29.83
CA VAL A 144 1.31 -22.55 30.15
C VAL A 144 0.90 -21.42 29.23
N ALA A 145 0.83 -21.68 27.92
CA ALA A 145 0.42 -20.69 26.93
C ALA A 145 -1.02 -20.21 27.17
N ILE A 146 -1.93 -21.12 27.51
CA ILE A 146 -3.32 -20.77 27.85
C ILE A 146 -3.38 -19.92 29.12
N ALA A 147 -2.67 -20.32 30.18
CA ALA A 147 -2.62 -19.54 31.42
C ALA A 147 -2.05 -18.13 31.17
N ALA A 148 -1.02 -18.00 30.34
CA ALA A 148 -0.46 -16.72 29.93
C ALA A 148 -1.47 -15.86 29.15
N ALA A 149 -2.15 -16.43 28.15
CA ALA A 149 -3.20 -15.73 27.39
C ALA A 149 -4.36 -15.21 28.25
N ARG A 150 -4.69 -15.94 29.33
CA ARG A 150 -5.77 -15.57 30.26
C ARG A 150 -5.32 -14.71 31.44
N GLY A 151 -4.01 -14.50 31.63
CA GLY A 151 -3.46 -13.74 32.75
C GLY A 151 -3.55 -14.49 34.08
N HIS A 152 -3.55 -15.82 34.05
CA HIS A 152 -3.57 -16.67 35.25
C HIS A 152 -2.13 -16.96 35.71
N THR A 153 -1.45 -15.91 36.16
CA THR A 153 -0.03 -15.90 36.53
C THR A 153 0.31 -16.99 37.57
N GLU A 154 -0.59 -17.26 38.53
CA GLU A 154 -0.38 -18.30 39.53
C GLU A 154 -0.33 -19.70 38.92
N VAL A 155 -1.26 -20.03 38.01
CA VAL A 155 -1.24 -21.32 37.31
C VAL A 155 0.00 -21.44 36.45
N ALA A 156 0.37 -20.37 35.73
CA ALA A 156 1.59 -20.35 34.93
C ALA A 156 2.83 -20.61 35.81
N ARG A 157 2.97 -19.95 36.97
CA ARG A 157 4.09 -20.18 37.91
C ARG A 157 4.14 -21.62 38.43
N GLN A 158 3.01 -22.23 38.74
CA GLN A 158 2.97 -23.64 39.15
C GLN A 158 3.48 -24.57 38.04
N LEU A 159 3.12 -24.29 36.79
CA LEU A 159 3.63 -25.03 35.64
C LEU A 159 5.14 -24.83 35.43
N LEU A 160 5.65 -23.60 35.64
CA LEU A 160 7.08 -23.30 35.60
C LEU A 160 7.85 -24.06 36.69
N GLN A 161 7.34 -24.06 37.93
CA GLN A 161 7.92 -24.82 39.03
C GLN A 161 7.92 -26.33 38.75
N ALA A 162 6.89 -26.83 38.07
CA ALA A 162 6.82 -28.20 37.58
C ALA A 162 7.73 -28.48 36.36
N ARG A 163 8.56 -27.51 35.92
CA ARG A 163 9.45 -27.60 34.76
C ARG A 163 8.71 -27.93 33.46
N ALA A 164 7.55 -27.32 33.22
CA ALA A 164 6.91 -27.34 31.90
C ALA A 164 7.81 -26.69 30.85
N ASP A 165 7.79 -27.20 29.62
CA ASP A 165 8.51 -26.61 28.51
C ASP A 165 7.82 -25.30 28.08
N ILE A 166 8.52 -24.20 28.35
CA ILE A 166 8.06 -22.83 28.12
C ILE A 166 8.22 -22.37 26.66
N ASN A 167 9.06 -23.06 25.89
CA ASN A 167 9.38 -22.71 24.51
C ASN A 167 8.50 -23.45 23.51
N VAL A 168 7.47 -24.16 23.99
CA VAL A 168 6.53 -24.84 23.13
C VAL A 168 5.75 -23.83 22.30
N GLU A 169 5.91 -23.95 20.99
CA GLU A 169 5.20 -23.17 19.99
C GLU A 169 3.84 -23.81 19.64
N ALA A 170 2.84 -22.94 19.52
CA ALA A 170 1.57 -23.26 18.88
C ALA A 170 1.72 -23.40 17.36
N SER A 171 0.65 -23.80 16.66
CA SER A 171 0.68 -24.02 15.21
C SER A 171 1.05 -22.76 14.40
N ASN A 172 0.84 -21.58 14.98
CA ASN A 172 1.23 -20.28 14.43
C ASN A 172 2.54 -19.73 15.01
N GLY A 173 3.36 -20.56 15.66
CA GLY A 173 4.64 -20.14 16.24
C GLY A 173 4.55 -19.31 17.53
N VAL A 174 3.35 -19.05 18.05
CA VAL A 174 3.16 -18.28 19.29
C VAL A 174 3.54 -19.12 20.51
N THR A 175 4.24 -18.50 21.46
CA THR A 175 4.70 -19.10 22.73
C THR A 175 4.01 -18.45 23.93
N ALA A 176 4.20 -18.99 25.13
CA ALA A 176 3.68 -18.37 26.36
C ALA A 176 4.24 -16.95 26.58
N LEU A 177 5.51 -16.70 26.23
CA LEU A 177 6.13 -15.39 26.39
C LEU A 177 5.51 -14.33 25.47
N HIS A 178 5.20 -14.69 24.22
CA HIS A 178 4.45 -13.80 23.32
C HIS A 178 3.10 -13.36 23.93
N LEU A 179 2.36 -14.30 24.52
CA LEU A 179 1.03 -14.04 25.09
C LEU A 179 1.12 -13.21 26.37
N ALA A 180 2.11 -13.46 27.22
CA ALA A 180 2.37 -12.65 28.41
C ALA A 180 2.78 -11.21 28.03
N ALA A 181 3.65 -11.07 27.02
CA ALA A 181 4.11 -9.79 26.49
C ALA A 181 2.98 -8.98 25.86
N LEU A 182 2.14 -9.61 25.03
CA LEU A 182 0.96 -8.99 24.41
C LEU A 182 0.00 -8.39 25.44
N ARG A 183 -0.13 -9.04 26.60
CA ARG A 183 -0.99 -8.59 27.71
C ARG A 183 -0.33 -7.56 28.64
N GLY A 184 0.98 -7.39 28.56
CA GLY A 184 1.78 -6.60 29.50
C GLY A 184 1.80 -7.16 30.91
N ASP A 185 1.68 -8.48 31.10
CA ASP A 185 1.87 -9.09 32.42
C ASP A 185 3.37 -9.13 32.75
N SER A 186 3.91 -8.00 33.19
CA SER A 186 5.33 -7.82 33.52
C SER A 186 5.83 -8.87 34.52
N SER A 187 4.96 -9.32 35.43
CA SER A 187 5.31 -10.32 36.44
C SER A 187 5.44 -11.72 35.85
N LEU A 188 4.55 -12.10 34.92
CA LEU A 188 4.67 -13.36 34.20
C LEU A 188 5.81 -13.34 33.19
N VAL A 189 6.02 -12.22 32.51
CA VAL A 189 7.16 -12.02 31.59
C VAL A 189 8.48 -12.21 32.34
N ALA A 190 8.63 -11.59 33.52
CA ALA A 190 9.81 -11.79 34.37
C ALA A 190 9.99 -13.26 34.75
N ALA A 191 8.92 -13.93 35.22
CA ALA A 191 8.98 -15.33 35.59
C ALA A 191 9.36 -16.27 34.42
N LEU A 192 8.88 -15.97 33.21
CA LEU A 192 9.22 -16.72 31.99
C LEU A 192 10.67 -16.45 31.55
N ALA A 193 11.13 -15.20 31.63
CA ALA A 193 12.51 -14.84 31.33
C ALA A 193 13.49 -15.48 32.32
N ASP A 194 13.19 -15.47 33.63
CA ASP A 194 13.97 -16.15 34.67
C ASP A 194 14.06 -17.67 34.43
N ALA A 195 12.99 -18.25 33.89
CA ALA A 195 12.94 -19.64 33.46
C ALA A 195 13.69 -19.92 32.14
N ARG A 196 14.36 -18.90 31.55
CA ARG A 196 15.09 -18.95 30.26
C ARG A 196 14.19 -19.21 29.06
N ALA A 197 13.02 -18.59 29.01
CA ALA A 197 12.21 -18.55 27.80
C ALA A 197 13.01 -17.89 26.65
N SER A 198 12.86 -18.40 25.44
CA SER A 198 13.44 -17.79 24.25
C SER A 198 12.83 -16.40 24.04
N LEU A 199 13.66 -15.37 23.98
CA LEU A 199 13.26 -14.00 23.70
C LEU A 199 13.04 -13.75 22.20
N GLU A 200 13.59 -14.61 21.34
CA GLU A 200 13.53 -14.50 19.87
C GLU A 200 12.99 -15.79 19.22
N PRO A 201 11.75 -16.22 19.55
CA PRO A 201 11.11 -17.39 18.93
C PRO A 201 10.75 -17.12 17.45
N GLY A 202 11.58 -17.61 16.53
CA GLY A 202 11.53 -17.26 15.10
C GLY A 202 10.47 -17.94 14.23
N ARG A 203 9.27 -18.24 14.74
CA ARG A 203 8.26 -19.04 13.98
C ARG A 203 6.88 -18.42 13.80
N THR A 204 6.64 -17.19 14.26
CA THR A 204 5.38 -16.50 13.95
C THR A 204 5.29 -16.15 12.46
N PRO A 205 4.10 -16.07 11.85
CA PRO A 205 3.96 -15.87 10.40
C PRO A 205 4.66 -14.61 9.86
N ASN A 206 4.77 -13.56 10.68
CA ASN A 206 5.43 -12.30 10.35
C ASN A 206 6.76 -12.11 11.12
N GLY A 207 7.29 -13.14 11.78
CA GLY A 207 8.50 -13.02 12.60
C GLY A 207 8.37 -12.07 13.80
N ALA A 208 7.15 -11.73 14.24
CA ALA A 208 6.95 -10.94 15.43
C ALA A 208 7.49 -11.68 16.67
N THR A 209 8.40 -11.01 17.37
CA THR A 209 8.98 -11.43 18.64
C THR A 209 8.05 -11.01 19.80
N PRO A 210 8.22 -11.55 21.02
CA PRO A 210 7.49 -11.08 22.20
C PRO A 210 7.60 -9.56 22.41
N LEU A 211 8.77 -8.97 22.18
CA LEU A 211 8.97 -7.52 22.26
C LEU A 211 8.14 -6.76 21.22
N LEU A 212 8.12 -7.23 19.97
CA LEU A 212 7.29 -6.65 18.91
C LEU A 212 5.79 -6.72 19.27
N MET A 213 5.33 -7.86 19.79
CA MET A 213 3.92 -7.99 20.23
C MET A 213 3.59 -7.08 21.41
N ALA A 214 4.52 -6.86 22.35
CA ALA A 214 4.34 -5.91 23.45
C ALA A 214 4.22 -4.46 22.96
N CYS A 215 4.98 -4.06 21.93
CA CYS A 215 4.93 -2.70 21.38
C CYS A 215 3.68 -2.43 20.55
N GLY A 216 3.10 -3.47 19.92
CA GLY A 216 1.95 -3.34 19.02
C GLY A 216 0.62 -2.94 19.69
N ASN A 217 0.55 -2.88 21.02
CA ASN A 217 -0.64 -2.38 21.72
C ASN A 217 -0.31 -1.78 23.09
N ARG A 218 -1.16 -0.88 23.57
CA ARG A 218 -0.99 -0.21 24.86
C ARG A 218 -0.91 -1.15 26.06
N THR A 219 -1.65 -2.26 26.04
CA THR A 219 -1.64 -3.20 27.17
C THR A 219 -0.29 -3.90 27.32
N GLY A 220 0.49 -4.04 26.25
CA GLY A 220 1.79 -4.70 26.24
C GLY A 220 2.96 -3.82 26.69
N TRP A 221 2.86 -2.49 26.61
CA TRP A 221 3.96 -1.56 26.93
C TRP A 221 4.60 -1.80 28.32
N PRO A 222 3.85 -2.11 29.41
CA PRO A 222 4.45 -2.42 30.71
C PRO A 222 5.41 -3.62 30.71
N ALA A 223 5.31 -4.54 29.74
CA ALA A 223 6.23 -5.67 29.61
C ALA A 223 7.54 -5.30 28.88
N VAL A 224 7.58 -4.19 28.13
CA VAL A 224 8.75 -3.78 27.33
C VAL A 224 10.01 -3.63 28.20
N PRO A 225 10.00 -2.91 29.34
CA PRO A 225 11.20 -2.78 30.17
C PRO A 225 11.72 -4.12 30.69
N VAL A 226 10.81 -5.07 31.00
CA VAL A 226 11.18 -6.38 31.52
C VAL A 226 11.82 -7.25 30.43
N LEU A 227 11.27 -7.23 29.21
CA LEU A 227 11.85 -7.94 28.06
C LEU A 227 13.23 -7.40 27.70
N LEU A 228 13.40 -6.08 27.70
CA LEU A 228 14.69 -5.44 27.43
C LEU A 228 15.72 -5.75 28.52
N ALA A 229 15.33 -5.70 29.79
CA ALA A 229 16.19 -6.10 30.90
C ALA A 229 16.60 -7.59 30.84
N ALA A 230 15.76 -8.44 30.26
CA ALA A 230 16.08 -9.84 29.99
C ALA A 230 17.02 -10.05 28.78
N GLY A 231 17.27 -9.00 27.98
CA GLY A 231 18.15 -9.05 26.80
C GLY A 231 17.44 -9.25 25.46
N ALA A 232 16.16 -8.90 25.35
CA ALA A 232 15.45 -8.94 24.06
C ALA A 232 16.05 -7.94 23.07
N ASN A 233 16.08 -8.28 21.78
CA ASN A 233 16.64 -7.40 20.76
C ASN A 233 15.72 -6.20 20.48
N ALA A 234 16.13 -5.02 20.96
CA ALA A 234 15.39 -3.77 20.80
C ALA A 234 15.16 -3.35 19.33
N SER A 235 16.01 -3.82 18.42
CA SER A 235 16.00 -3.52 16.98
C SER A 235 15.43 -4.66 16.13
N ALA A 236 14.75 -5.63 16.75
CA ALA A 236 14.05 -6.66 16.00
C ALA A 236 13.00 -6.06 15.05
N THR A 237 12.80 -6.71 13.90
CA THR A 237 11.82 -6.30 12.88
C THR A 237 10.96 -7.45 12.44
N CYS A 238 9.71 -7.17 12.09
CA CYS A 238 8.85 -8.15 11.43
C CYS A 238 9.45 -8.58 10.09
N HIS A 239 9.38 -9.88 9.78
CA HIS A 239 9.80 -10.43 8.50
C HIS A 239 9.02 -9.80 7.34
N GLY A 240 9.72 -9.46 6.26
CA GLY A 240 9.15 -8.91 5.03
C GLY A 240 8.78 -7.42 5.12
N SER A 241 8.09 -6.99 6.18
CA SER A 241 7.62 -5.61 6.30
C SER A 241 8.65 -4.63 6.88
N GLY A 242 9.70 -5.12 7.55
CA GLY A 242 10.72 -4.28 8.19
C GLY A 242 10.22 -3.47 9.39
N VAL A 243 8.98 -3.73 9.85
CA VAL A 243 8.35 -2.98 10.94
C VAL A 243 9.05 -3.28 12.27
N SER A 244 9.64 -2.24 12.88
CA SER A 244 10.37 -2.32 14.16
C SER A 244 9.47 -2.06 15.38
N ALA A 245 10.02 -2.28 16.58
CA ALA A 245 9.35 -1.99 17.85
C ALA A 245 8.92 -0.53 17.99
N LEU A 246 9.81 0.42 17.62
CA LEU A 246 9.51 1.86 17.65
C LEU A 246 8.39 2.23 16.67
N MET A 247 8.32 1.58 15.50
CA MET A 247 7.23 1.81 14.53
C MET A 247 5.89 1.29 15.05
N LEU A 248 5.85 0.08 15.62
CA LEU A 248 4.63 -0.48 16.22
C LEU A 248 4.11 0.40 17.36
N LEU A 249 5.02 0.95 18.17
CA LEU A 249 4.69 1.89 19.23
C LEU A 249 4.04 3.16 18.66
N ALA A 250 4.63 3.73 17.60
CA ALA A 250 4.08 4.90 16.89
C ALA A 250 2.72 4.62 16.22
N GLU A 251 2.44 3.37 15.84
CA GLU A 251 1.14 2.93 15.30
C GLU A 251 0.08 2.67 16.37
N GLY A 252 0.47 2.15 17.54
CA GLY A 252 -0.43 1.64 18.57
C GLY A 252 -1.27 2.70 19.30
N GLY A 253 -0.88 3.98 19.25
CA GLY A 253 -1.51 5.07 20.00
C GLY A 253 -2.82 5.59 19.44
N CYS A 254 -3.14 5.32 18.17
CA CYS A 254 -4.19 6.05 17.44
C CYS A 254 -5.62 5.46 17.55
N LYS A 255 -5.82 4.33 18.24
CA LYS A 255 -7.04 3.51 18.07
C LYS A 255 -8.15 3.69 19.13
N THR A 256 -8.08 4.66 20.05
CA THR A 256 -9.13 4.79 21.09
C THR A 256 -9.63 6.21 21.28
N LYS A 257 -10.96 6.38 21.22
CA LYS A 257 -11.67 7.55 21.76
C LYS A 257 -11.59 7.50 23.29
N SER A 258 -10.53 8.03 23.88
CA SER A 258 -10.41 8.20 25.34
C SER A 258 -10.66 9.66 25.72
N ASP A 259 -10.95 9.91 27.00
CA ASP A 259 -10.94 11.27 27.55
C ASP A 259 -9.51 11.86 27.53
N ALA A 260 -9.43 13.19 27.68
CA ALA A 260 -8.17 13.93 27.54
C ALA A 260 -7.10 13.50 28.57
N ALA A 261 -7.48 13.25 29.83
CA ALA A 261 -6.55 12.83 30.86
C ALA A 261 -5.94 11.44 30.59
N THR A 262 -6.75 10.50 30.09
CA THR A 262 -6.27 9.17 29.67
C THR A 262 -5.40 9.26 28.42
N ALA A 263 -5.66 10.22 27.53
CA ALA A 263 -4.85 10.47 26.35
C ALA A 263 -3.43 10.95 26.72
N THR A 264 -3.31 11.97 27.59
CA THR A 264 -1.99 12.48 28.06
C THR A 264 -1.18 11.40 28.79
N ALA A 265 -1.82 10.64 29.70
CA ALA A 265 -1.13 9.56 30.40
C ALA A 265 -0.66 8.45 29.43
N THR A 266 -1.45 8.16 28.39
CA THR A 266 -1.09 7.20 27.35
C THR A 266 0.06 7.73 26.48
N ALA A 267 0.05 9.02 26.14
CA ALA A 267 1.12 9.67 25.39
C ALA A 267 2.45 9.65 26.15
N ASN A 268 2.43 9.97 27.45
CA ASN A 268 3.61 9.89 28.31
C ASN A 268 4.13 8.45 28.44
N LEU A 269 3.25 7.47 28.66
CA LEU A 269 3.66 6.08 28.73
C LEU A 269 4.27 5.59 27.40
N MET A 270 3.73 6.05 26.27
CA MET A 270 4.29 5.77 24.95
C MET A 270 5.69 6.37 24.80
N ALA A 271 5.87 7.64 25.17
CA ALA A 271 7.17 8.32 25.16
C ALA A 271 8.19 7.61 26.07
N ASP A 272 7.81 7.26 27.30
CA ASP A 272 8.65 6.54 28.25
C ASP A 272 9.06 5.15 27.71
N THR A 273 8.12 4.45 27.05
CA THR A 273 8.39 3.16 26.42
C THR A 273 9.37 3.30 25.25
N ALA A 274 9.22 4.36 24.44
CA ALA A 274 10.15 4.68 23.36
C ALA A 274 11.55 5.00 23.90
N ALA A 275 11.64 5.83 24.95
CA ALA A 275 12.91 6.14 25.61
C ALA A 275 13.57 4.88 26.20
N CYS A 276 12.77 3.96 26.76
CA CYS A 276 13.25 2.67 27.23
C CYS A 276 13.85 1.83 26.09
N LEU A 277 13.16 1.70 24.95
CA LEU A 277 13.68 1.02 23.76
C LEU A 277 15.00 1.65 23.27
N LEU A 278 15.04 2.97 23.13
CA LEU A 278 16.20 3.72 22.64
C LEU A 278 17.40 3.57 23.57
N SER A 279 17.20 3.66 24.89
CA SER A 279 18.27 3.44 25.88
C SER A 279 18.83 2.02 25.89
N HIS A 280 18.09 1.04 25.33
CA HIS A 280 18.54 -0.33 25.14
C HIS A 280 18.99 -0.62 23.70
N GLY A 281 19.29 0.41 22.91
CA GLY A 281 19.91 0.28 21.60
C GLY A 281 18.94 0.02 20.45
N ALA A 282 17.66 0.38 20.59
CA ALA A 282 16.73 0.38 19.45
C ALA A 282 17.20 1.36 18.37
N ASP A 283 17.30 0.88 17.12
CA ASP A 283 17.70 1.69 15.97
C ASP A 283 16.49 2.49 15.42
N ALA A 284 16.55 3.81 15.61
CA ALA A 284 15.55 4.76 15.12
C ALA A 284 15.60 4.99 13.59
N GLY A 285 16.70 4.56 12.94
CA GLY A 285 16.93 4.68 11.50
C GLY A 285 16.37 3.52 10.67
N LEU A 286 15.86 2.46 11.30
CA LEU A 286 15.19 1.38 10.59
C LEU A 286 14.01 1.92 9.78
N VAL A 287 13.78 1.30 8.61
CA VAL A 287 12.68 1.65 7.71
C VAL A 287 11.79 0.44 7.44
N ASN A 288 10.47 0.68 7.36
CA ASN A 288 9.53 -0.34 6.92
C ASN A 288 9.52 -0.46 5.38
N SER A 289 8.64 -1.32 4.84
CA SER A 289 8.48 -1.53 3.40
C SER A 289 8.01 -0.30 2.61
N PHE A 290 7.63 0.79 3.29
CA PHE A 290 7.32 2.10 2.71
C PHE A 290 8.48 3.11 2.87
N GLY A 291 9.67 2.68 3.32
CA GLY A 291 10.80 3.58 3.56
C GLY A 291 10.64 4.43 4.81
N GLN A 292 9.63 4.14 5.65
CA GLN A 292 9.29 5.01 6.77
C GLN A 292 10.03 4.59 8.03
N THR A 293 10.66 5.57 8.67
CA THR A 293 11.16 5.44 10.03
C THR A 293 10.04 5.59 11.06
N ALA A 294 10.32 5.26 12.32
CA ALA A 294 9.38 5.51 13.42
C ALA A 294 8.97 7.00 13.51
N LEU A 295 9.87 7.92 13.17
CA LEU A 295 9.59 9.36 13.18
C LEU A 295 8.57 9.77 12.12
N HIS A 296 8.59 9.17 10.93
CA HIS A 296 7.56 9.42 9.90
C HIS A 296 6.16 9.05 10.41
N ILE A 297 6.04 7.87 11.03
CA ILE A 297 4.77 7.38 11.58
C ILE A 297 4.32 8.29 12.74
N ALA A 298 5.24 8.65 13.64
CA ALA A 298 4.94 9.53 14.76
C ALA A 298 4.48 10.93 14.31
N CYS A 299 5.16 11.56 13.34
CA CYS A 299 4.74 12.85 12.79
C CYS A 299 3.35 12.80 12.14
N ARG A 300 3.01 11.68 11.49
CA ARG A 300 1.70 11.47 10.87
C ARG A 300 0.56 11.30 11.87
N GLN A 301 0.78 10.60 12.98
CA GLN A 301 -0.33 10.19 13.88
C GLN A 301 0.02 9.99 15.36
N GLY A 302 1.31 10.00 15.75
CA GLY A 302 1.76 9.79 17.13
C GLY A 302 1.62 11.04 18.02
N PRO A 303 1.69 10.92 19.35
CA PRO A 303 1.63 12.08 20.24
C PRO A 303 2.89 12.98 20.11
N PRO A 304 2.79 14.29 20.40
CA PRO A 304 3.93 15.21 20.37
C PRO A 304 5.14 14.75 21.21
N GLU A 305 4.89 14.15 22.36
CA GLU A 305 5.90 13.65 23.30
C GLU A 305 6.73 12.50 22.69
N LEU A 306 6.10 11.64 21.89
CA LEU A 306 6.80 10.58 21.16
C LEU A 306 7.74 11.18 20.11
N ILE A 307 7.26 12.18 19.36
CA ILE A 307 8.08 12.87 18.35
C ILE A 307 9.29 13.51 19.02
N ALA A 308 9.08 14.22 20.13
CA ALA A 308 10.16 14.83 20.91
C ALA A 308 11.16 13.81 21.44
N THR A 309 10.68 12.68 21.96
CA THR A 309 11.52 11.59 22.46
C THR A 309 12.37 10.98 21.34
N LEU A 310 11.78 10.71 20.17
CA LEU A 310 12.50 10.18 19.02
C LEU A 310 13.59 11.16 18.56
N CYS A 311 13.26 12.45 18.41
CA CYS A 311 14.20 13.48 18.00
C CYS A 311 15.36 13.62 19.00
N ALA A 312 15.06 13.63 20.30
CA ALA A 312 16.07 13.73 21.37
C ALA A 312 17.03 12.52 21.42
N ASN A 313 16.64 11.39 20.82
CA ASN A 313 17.42 10.15 20.78
C ASN A 313 17.93 9.82 19.37
N GLY A 314 18.15 10.83 18.53
CA GLY A 314 18.85 10.67 17.25
C GLY A 314 18.00 10.12 16.10
N ALA A 315 16.67 10.12 16.21
CA ALA A 315 15.83 9.88 15.05
C ALA A 315 16.03 10.99 14.02
N ARG A 316 16.22 10.61 12.76
CA ARG A 316 16.59 11.49 11.65
C ARG A 316 15.38 12.20 11.02
N PRO A 317 15.20 13.53 11.20
CA PRO A 317 14.14 14.29 10.54
C PRO A 317 14.44 14.58 9.06
N ASP A 318 15.69 14.35 8.64
CA ASP A 318 16.15 14.41 7.25
C ASP A 318 16.02 13.07 6.50
N ALA A 319 15.51 12.03 7.16
CA ALA A 319 15.19 10.78 6.48
C ALA A 319 13.98 10.98 5.57
N GLN A 320 14.08 10.52 4.33
CA GLN A 320 13.03 10.60 3.32
C GLN A 320 12.41 9.22 3.14
N ASP A 321 11.07 9.15 3.12
CA ASP A 321 10.39 7.88 2.82
C ASP A 321 10.30 7.61 1.30
N ASN A 322 9.73 6.45 0.96
CA ASN A 322 9.63 6.02 -0.43
C ASN A 322 8.73 6.89 -1.32
N ASP A 323 7.98 7.84 -0.74
CA ASP A 323 7.13 8.81 -1.46
C ASP A 323 7.81 10.18 -1.57
N GLY A 324 9.00 10.34 -0.99
CA GLY A 324 9.74 11.59 -0.95
C GLY A 324 9.44 12.45 0.27
N ASP A 325 8.56 12.00 1.17
CA ASP A 325 8.11 12.81 2.29
C ASP A 325 9.14 12.79 3.42
N TYR A 326 9.44 13.96 3.97
CA TYR A 326 10.13 14.08 5.26
C TYR A 326 9.13 14.10 6.42
N PRO A 327 9.54 13.70 7.64
CA PRO A 327 8.70 13.77 8.83
C PRO A 327 8.06 15.15 9.07
N LEU A 328 8.78 16.24 8.81
CA LEU A 328 8.26 17.60 8.98
C LEU A 328 7.07 17.90 8.04
N GLN A 329 7.13 17.45 6.79
CA GLN A 329 6.02 17.63 5.84
C GLN A 329 4.78 16.84 6.29
N LEU A 330 4.97 15.60 6.78
CA LEU A 330 3.88 14.81 7.36
C LEU A 330 3.26 15.52 8.57
N LEU A 331 4.09 16.13 9.42
CA LEU A 331 3.64 16.90 10.57
C LEU A 331 2.87 18.16 10.15
N CYS A 332 3.34 18.90 9.13
CA CYS A 332 2.62 20.04 8.57
C CYS A 332 1.23 19.66 8.06
N ARG A 333 1.11 18.54 7.30
CA ARG A 333 -0.21 18.05 6.84
C ARG A 333 -1.14 17.75 8.01
N ARG A 334 -0.62 17.08 9.04
CA ARG A 334 -1.40 16.74 10.24
C ARG A 334 -1.88 17.98 10.98
N CYS A 335 -1.02 18.98 11.19
CA CYS A 335 -1.40 20.22 11.88
C CYS A 335 -2.58 20.92 11.20
N VAL A 336 -2.67 20.83 9.86
CA VAL A 336 -3.78 21.41 9.10
C VAL A 336 -5.06 20.58 9.21
N GLN A 337 -4.94 19.26 9.33
CA GLN A 337 -6.05 18.31 9.33
C GLN A 337 -6.66 18.04 10.72
N THR A 338 -5.96 18.35 11.82
CA THR A 338 -6.41 18.01 13.18
C THR A 338 -6.38 19.22 14.12
N PRO A 339 -7.43 20.06 14.13
CA PRO A 339 -7.41 21.34 14.83
C PRO A 339 -7.44 21.29 16.37
N ALA A 340 -7.80 20.15 16.95
CA ALA A 340 -7.98 20.01 18.39
C ALA A 340 -6.64 20.02 19.16
N ASP A 341 -5.54 19.60 18.54
CA ASP A 341 -4.25 19.33 19.21
C ASP A 341 -3.11 20.25 18.70
N GLU A 342 -3.45 21.32 17.97
CA GLU A 342 -2.49 22.16 17.22
C GLU A 342 -1.41 22.81 18.10
N SER A 343 -1.76 23.16 19.34
CA SER A 343 -0.85 23.92 20.20
C SER A 343 0.39 23.11 20.58
N GLU A 344 0.22 21.83 20.91
CA GLU A 344 1.33 20.95 21.30
C GLU A 344 2.08 20.40 20.08
N LEU A 345 1.39 20.16 18.96
CA LEU A 345 2.04 19.76 17.71
C LEU A 345 3.08 20.80 17.23
N VAL A 346 2.79 22.09 17.39
CA VAL A 346 3.77 23.14 17.04
C VAL A 346 4.78 23.33 18.17
N SER A 347 4.32 23.56 19.41
CA SER A 347 5.21 23.96 20.51
C SER A 347 6.13 22.85 21.02
N VAL A 348 5.75 21.57 20.85
CA VAL A 348 6.54 20.41 21.29
C VAL A 348 7.12 19.69 20.08
N ALA A 349 6.27 19.19 19.17
CA ALA A 349 6.74 18.30 18.11
C ALA A 349 7.57 19.01 17.03
N MET A 350 7.07 20.11 16.44
CA MET A 350 7.86 20.88 15.46
C MET A 350 9.12 21.47 16.08
N ALA A 351 9.03 22.01 17.30
CA ALA A 351 10.19 22.51 18.04
C ALA A 351 11.27 21.44 18.22
N ALA A 352 10.89 20.20 18.57
CA ALA A 352 11.83 19.10 18.69
C ALA A 352 12.45 18.67 17.35
N VAL A 353 11.68 18.72 16.25
CA VAL A 353 12.20 18.48 14.91
C VAL A 353 13.26 19.53 14.55
N PHE A 354 12.99 20.82 14.75
CA PHE A 354 13.98 21.87 14.46
C PHE A 354 15.18 21.86 15.39
N ALA A 355 15.00 21.48 16.66
CA ALA A 355 16.11 21.34 17.60
C ALA A 355 17.06 20.19 17.22
N SER A 356 16.53 19.11 16.65
CA SER A 356 17.32 17.94 16.22
C SER A 356 17.89 18.10 14.81
N GLU A 357 17.17 18.74 13.89
CA GLU A 357 17.61 19.04 12.54
C GLU A 357 17.21 20.47 12.15
N PRO A 358 18.11 21.46 12.36
CA PRO A 358 17.83 22.87 12.07
C PRO A 358 17.49 23.15 10.60
N ASN A 359 17.97 22.34 9.66
CA ASN A 359 17.69 22.54 8.24
C ASN A 359 16.40 21.85 7.78
N ALA A 360 15.64 21.21 8.68
CA ALA A 360 14.42 20.49 8.30
C ALA A 360 13.42 21.36 7.54
N ALA A 361 13.35 22.66 7.84
CA ALA A 361 12.48 23.62 7.15
C ALA A 361 12.85 23.83 5.67
N ARG A 362 14.09 23.53 5.27
CA ARG A 362 14.65 23.77 3.93
C ARG A 362 14.72 22.52 3.07
N LEU A 363 14.37 21.36 3.61
CA LEU A 363 14.36 20.10 2.86
C LEU A 363 13.27 20.13 1.80
N LEU A 364 13.64 19.67 0.60
CA LEU A 364 12.77 19.60 -0.57
C LEU A 364 12.49 18.15 -0.92
N ASP A 365 11.22 17.83 -1.13
CA ASP A 365 10.84 16.48 -1.57
C ASP A 365 11.20 16.24 -3.05
N PHE A 366 10.75 15.11 -3.58
CA PHE A 366 10.94 14.73 -4.97
C PHE A 366 10.27 15.67 -6.00
N GLY A 367 9.26 16.44 -5.60
CA GLY A 367 8.62 17.49 -6.39
C GLY A 367 9.25 18.86 -6.21
N ASP A 368 10.38 18.93 -5.52
CA ASP A 368 11.00 20.15 -5.04
C ASP A 368 10.05 20.95 -4.09
N GLU A 369 9.07 20.28 -3.46
CA GLU A 369 8.17 20.91 -2.51
C GLU A 369 8.81 21.04 -1.14
N SER A 370 8.68 22.24 -0.55
CA SER A 370 9.09 22.50 0.84
C SER A 370 7.95 22.22 1.84
N PRO A 371 8.23 22.16 3.15
CA PRO A 371 7.18 22.09 4.18
C PRO A 371 6.14 23.22 4.08
N LEU A 372 6.56 24.41 3.61
CA LEU A 372 5.66 25.54 3.37
C LEU A 372 4.71 25.27 2.20
N HIS A 373 5.17 24.64 1.12
CA HIS A 373 4.29 24.19 0.04
C HIS A 373 3.23 23.22 0.56
N THR A 374 3.66 22.22 1.32
CA THR A 374 2.78 21.23 1.91
C THR A 374 1.70 21.87 2.81
N LEU A 375 2.08 22.83 3.66
CA LEU A 375 1.14 23.61 4.49
C LEU A 375 0.11 24.35 3.61
N CYS A 376 0.58 25.11 2.62
CA CYS A 376 -0.27 25.95 1.78
C CYS A 376 -1.21 25.14 0.88
N GLN A 377 -0.78 23.97 0.39
CA GLN A 377 -1.62 23.07 -0.41
C GLN A 377 -2.82 22.53 0.37
N HIS A 378 -2.65 22.26 1.66
CA HIS A 378 -3.67 21.62 2.47
C HIS A 378 -4.57 22.62 3.20
N ILE A 379 -4.29 23.93 3.13
CA ILE A 379 -5.00 24.96 3.88
C ILE A 379 -6.53 24.93 3.66
N ALA A 380 -6.99 24.56 2.46
CA ALA A 380 -8.43 24.45 2.18
C ALA A 380 -9.14 23.38 3.04
N LEU A 381 -8.39 22.41 3.58
CA LEU A 381 -8.91 21.34 4.44
C LEU A 381 -9.10 21.78 5.89
N THR A 382 -8.50 22.89 6.33
CA THR A 382 -8.52 23.28 7.75
C THR A 382 -9.89 23.81 8.20
N GLU A 383 -10.37 23.41 9.38
CA GLU A 383 -11.60 23.97 9.94
C GLU A 383 -11.38 25.32 10.62
N THR A 384 -10.15 25.63 11.03
CA THR A 384 -9.82 26.86 11.76
C THR A 384 -8.61 27.58 11.15
N ALA A 385 -8.56 28.90 11.30
CA ALA A 385 -7.41 29.66 10.82
C ALA A 385 -6.16 29.48 11.71
N ALA A 386 -6.29 29.05 12.97
CA ALA A 386 -5.25 29.21 13.99
C ALA A 386 -4.02 28.29 13.83
N ALA A 387 -4.15 26.99 13.52
CA ALA A 387 -2.98 26.13 13.28
C ALA A 387 -2.12 26.61 12.15
N PRO A 388 -2.68 26.84 10.95
CA PRO A 388 -1.87 27.22 9.80
C PRO A 388 -0.98 28.43 10.11
N PHE A 389 -1.48 29.40 10.89
CA PHE A 389 -0.66 30.54 11.37
C PHE A 389 0.49 30.13 12.25
N LYS A 390 0.26 29.28 13.25
CA LYS A 390 1.32 28.83 14.16
C LYS A 390 2.40 28.03 13.42
N VAL A 391 1.98 27.14 12.51
CA VAL A 391 2.90 26.36 11.68
C VAL A 391 3.69 27.29 10.75
N LEU A 392 3.02 28.27 10.11
CA LEU A 392 3.68 29.25 9.26
C LEU A 392 4.76 30.01 10.02
N ARG A 393 4.45 30.56 11.19
CA ARG A 393 5.43 31.28 12.02
C ARG A 393 6.61 30.39 12.41
N ALA A 394 6.34 29.17 12.86
CA ALA A 394 7.41 28.23 13.19
C ALA A 394 8.32 27.91 11.99
N LEU A 395 7.77 27.81 10.78
CA LEU A 395 8.56 27.61 9.56
C LEU A 395 9.39 28.85 9.19
N LEU A 396 8.81 30.05 9.33
CA LEU A 396 9.51 31.32 9.09
C LEU A 396 10.66 31.52 10.09
N ASP A 397 10.41 31.28 11.37
CA ASP A 397 11.41 31.36 12.44
C ASP A 397 12.55 30.34 12.22
N ALA A 398 12.23 29.17 11.67
CA ALA A 398 13.21 28.15 11.28
C ALA A 398 13.93 28.44 9.95
N GLY A 399 13.63 29.57 9.29
CA GLY A 399 14.31 30.01 8.08
C GLY A 399 13.95 29.23 6.82
N VAL A 400 12.67 28.86 6.67
CA VAL A 400 12.13 28.32 5.41
C VAL A 400 12.34 29.31 4.26
N ASP A 401 12.72 28.80 3.10
CA ASP A 401 12.79 29.61 1.88
C ASP A 401 11.42 29.63 1.19
N ALA A 402 10.75 30.78 1.24
CA ALA A 402 9.43 30.99 0.64
C ALA A 402 9.50 31.28 -0.88
N ALA A 403 10.69 31.57 -1.42
CA ALA A 403 10.90 31.84 -2.84
C ALA A 403 11.10 30.58 -3.68
N VAL A 404 11.28 29.41 -3.04
CA VAL A 404 11.39 28.11 -3.73
C VAL A 404 10.19 27.88 -4.61
N GLU A 405 10.44 27.44 -5.85
CA GLU A 405 9.43 26.97 -6.77
C GLU A 405 9.42 25.44 -6.78
N GLU A 406 8.24 24.84 -6.59
CA GLU A 406 8.05 23.42 -6.90
C GLU A 406 8.20 23.16 -8.40
N GLU A 407 8.28 21.89 -8.79
CA GLU A 407 8.55 21.49 -10.17
C GLU A 407 7.69 22.20 -11.24
N GLY A 408 6.40 22.43 -10.96
CA GLY A 408 5.45 23.14 -11.80
C GLY A 408 5.68 24.65 -11.90
N GLY A 409 6.73 25.15 -11.25
CA GLY A 409 7.15 26.54 -11.20
C GLY A 409 6.34 27.39 -10.22
N SER A 410 5.58 26.77 -9.31
CA SER A 410 4.76 27.50 -8.34
C SER A 410 5.51 27.65 -7.02
N THR A 411 5.54 28.85 -6.43
CA THR A 411 5.90 29.03 -5.01
C THR A 411 4.70 28.70 -4.11
N ALA A 412 4.93 28.52 -2.81
CA ALA A 412 3.87 28.31 -1.82
C ALA A 412 2.77 29.41 -1.84
N MET A 413 3.12 30.64 -2.19
CA MET A 413 2.18 31.76 -2.31
C MET A 413 1.15 31.57 -3.43
N HIS A 414 1.51 30.89 -4.52
CA HIS A 414 0.55 30.60 -5.59
C HIS A 414 -0.61 29.73 -5.07
N PHE A 415 -0.31 28.76 -4.21
CA PHE A 415 -1.32 27.92 -3.57
C PHE A 415 -2.21 28.72 -2.61
N LEU A 416 -1.64 29.66 -1.86
CA LEU A 416 -2.43 30.55 -1.00
C LEU A 416 -3.33 31.49 -1.81
N VAL A 417 -2.86 32.05 -2.93
CA VAL A 417 -3.69 32.88 -3.83
C VAL A 417 -4.83 32.07 -4.43
N GLU A 418 -4.57 30.80 -4.80
CA GLU A 418 -5.60 29.89 -5.28
C GLU A 418 -6.63 29.58 -4.18
N ALA A 419 -6.17 29.25 -2.96
CA ALA A 419 -7.04 29.01 -1.80
C ALA A 419 -7.85 30.25 -1.40
N ALA A 420 -7.27 31.45 -1.52
CA ALA A 420 -7.92 32.73 -1.23
C ALA A 420 -9.07 33.06 -2.19
N ARG A 421 -9.12 32.43 -3.37
CA ARG A 421 -10.22 32.51 -4.34
C ARG A 421 -11.27 31.41 -4.15
N GLY A 422 -10.96 30.41 -3.32
CA GLY A 422 -11.76 29.23 -3.08
C GLY A 422 -12.72 29.38 -1.90
N SER A 423 -13.01 28.24 -1.27
CA SER A 423 -14.04 28.09 -0.23
C SER A 423 -13.65 28.63 1.16
N LYS A 424 -12.36 28.87 1.43
CA LYS A 424 -11.85 29.36 2.73
C LYS A 424 -10.87 30.52 2.55
N PRO A 425 -11.36 31.72 2.18
CA PRO A 425 -10.51 32.80 1.73
C PRO A 425 -9.71 33.48 2.85
N ASP A 426 -10.22 33.52 4.07
CA ASP A 426 -9.68 34.41 5.10
C ASP A 426 -8.38 33.88 5.72
N ALA A 427 -8.30 32.59 6.06
CA ALA A 427 -7.06 31.98 6.55
C ALA A 427 -5.91 32.09 5.53
N ALA A 428 -6.22 31.93 4.24
CA ALA A 428 -5.23 32.07 3.17
C ALA A 428 -4.77 33.53 2.99
N LYS A 429 -5.68 34.51 3.09
CA LYS A 429 -5.34 35.94 3.05
C LYS A 429 -4.47 36.35 4.22
N ASP A 430 -4.83 35.93 5.42
CA ASP A 430 -4.09 36.28 6.63
C ASP A 430 -2.66 35.69 6.55
N MET A 431 -2.47 34.49 5.98
CA MET A 431 -1.14 33.88 5.78
C MET A 431 -0.32 34.62 4.72
N LEU A 432 -0.98 35.11 3.67
CA LEU A 432 -0.33 35.98 2.68
C LEU A 432 0.13 37.31 3.31
N VAL A 433 -0.66 37.89 4.22
CA VAL A 433 -0.28 39.10 4.96
C VAL A 433 0.95 38.84 5.83
N GLU A 434 0.96 37.74 6.58
CA GLU A 434 2.10 37.36 7.42
C GLU A 434 3.37 37.11 6.59
N LEU A 435 3.27 36.35 5.50
CA LEU A 435 4.40 36.10 4.58
C LEU A 435 4.95 37.40 4.00
N ARG A 436 4.07 38.35 3.63
CA ARG A 436 4.48 39.65 3.10
C ARG A 436 5.15 40.54 4.16
N ALA A 437 4.78 40.38 5.43
CA ALA A 437 5.39 41.11 6.54
C ALA A 437 6.69 40.47 7.04
N SER A 438 6.99 39.24 6.62
CA SER A 438 8.18 38.51 7.04
C SER A 438 9.44 38.90 6.25
N ASP A 439 10.60 38.76 6.88
CA ASP A 439 11.90 39.08 6.29
C ASP A 439 12.41 38.03 5.29
N CYS A 440 11.65 36.95 5.03
CA CYS A 440 12.07 35.86 4.15
C CYS A 440 11.94 36.18 2.65
N LEU A 441 11.23 37.26 2.30
CA LEU A 441 11.03 37.72 0.92
C LEU A 441 11.31 39.21 0.82
N ASP A 442 12.26 39.59 -0.04
CA ASP A 442 12.61 41.00 -0.22
C ASP A 442 11.68 41.73 -1.21
N ALA A 443 11.84 43.05 -1.33
CA ALA A 443 11.07 43.86 -2.27
C ALA A 443 11.28 43.43 -3.73
N THR A 444 12.48 42.97 -4.08
CA THR A 444 12.81 42.57 -5.45
C THR A 444 12.08 41.30 -5.86
N PHE A 445 11.87 40.37 -4.92
CA PHE A 445 11.03 39.20 -5.14
C PHE A 445 9.61 39.63 -5.52
N TRP A 446 8.99 40.52 -4.74
CA TRP A 446 7.61 40.96 -4.97
C TRP A 446 7.43 41.75 -6.26
N GLU A 447 8.43 42.51 -6.69
CA GLU A 447 8.42 43.22 -7.97
C GLU A 447 8.43 42.27 -9.17
N ASN A 448 9.09 41.11 -9.04
CA ASN A 448 9.26 40.14 -10.12
C ASN A 448 8.27 38.96 -10.06
N TRP A 449 7.60 38.74 -8.92
CA TRP A 449 6.72 37.60 -8.71
C TRP A 449 5.38 37.76 -9.43
N ASN A 450 5.00 36.75 -10.24
CA ASN A 450 3.78 36.77 -11.05
C ASN A 450 2.68 35.88 -10.45
N PRO A 451 1.62 36.43 -9.83
CA PRO A 451 0.52 35.64 -9.25
C PRO A 451 -0.35 34.92 -10.29
N GLN A 452 -0.22 35.27 -11.57
CA GLN A 452 -0.93 34.64 -12.70
C GLN A 452 0.00 33.73 -13.52
N LYS A 453 1.18 33.36 -12.99
CA LYS A 453 2.09 32.45 -13.67
C LYS A 453 1.34 31.16 -14.04
N PRO A 454 1.28 30.78 -15.33
CA PRO A 454 0.61 29.55 -15.72
C PRO A 454 1.35 28.38 -15.10
N ARG A 455 0.64 27.61 -14.26
CA ARG A 455 1.22 26.43 -13.63
C ARG A 455 1.54 25.42 -14.72
N SER A 456 2.83 25.10 -14.87
CA SER A 456 3.23 23.96 -15.69
C SER A 456 2.77 22.72 -14.94
N LYS A 457 1.78 21.99 -15.46
CA LYS A 457 1.40 20.67 -14.91
C LYS A 457 2.42 19.60 -15.32
N SER A 458 3.70 19.91 -15.17
CA SER A 458 4.77 18.94 -15.22
C SER A 458 4.82 18.25 -13.87
N ASN A 459 4.74 16.93 -13.89
CA ASN A 459 5.10 16.12 -12.73
C ASN A 459 6.31 15.29 -13.17
N ALA A 460 7.18 15.80 -14.03
CA ALA A 460 8.34 15.08 -14.55
C ALA A 460 9.35 14.74 -13.46
N LYS A 461 9.82 15.71 -12.66
CA LYS A 461 10.72 15.44 -11.51
C LYS A 461 10.00 14.63 -10.44
N TYR A 462 8.78 15.05 -10.10
CA TYR A 462 7.94 14.32 -9.18
C TYR A 462 7.75 12.90 -9.68
N LEU A 463 7.41 12.65 -10.95
CA LEU A 463 7.19 11.28 -11.44
C LEU A 463 8.49 10.50 -11.73
N ALA A 464 9.61 11.18 -12.03
CA ALA A 464 10.94 10.59 -12.26
C ALA A 464 11.63 10.15 -10.97
N ARG A 465 11.33 10.85 -9.88
CA ARG A 465 11.80 10.54 -8.53
C ARG A 465 10.75 9.78 -7.68
N ARG A 466 9.46 9.93 -8.02
CA ARG A 466 8.29 9.26 -7.44
C ARG A 466 7.56 8.50 -8.54
N GLY A 467 7.76 7.21 -8.71
CA GLY A 467 6.97 6.47 -9.70
C GLY A 467 5.49 6.27 -9.29
N GLY A 468 4.70 7.35 -9.14
CA GLY A 468 3.26 7.29 -8.87
C GLY A 468 2.92 6.53 -7.57
N HIS A 469 3.56 6.87 -6.46
CA HIS A 469 3.39 6.17 -5.20
C HIS A 469 2.46 6.94 -4.25
N HIS A 470 1.40 6.26 -3.81
CA HIS A 470 0.61 6.66 -2.64
C HIS A 470 0.72 5.52 -1.61
N ARG A 471 1.95 5.22 -1.16
CA ARG A 471 2.30 4.06 -0.31
C ARG A 471 2.19 2.70 -1.01
N LEU A 472 3.02 2.46 -2.02
CA LEU A 472 3.23 1.11 -2.55
C LEU A 472 4.34 0.40 -1.80
N ASP A 473 4.10 -0.86 -1.41
CA ASP A 473 5.08 -1.71 -0.71
C ASP A 473 6.32 -1.96 -1.59
N ILE A 474 7.51 -2.00 -0.99
CA ILE A 474 8.76 -2.26 -1.73
C ILE A 474 8.73 -3.59 -2.50
N SER A 475 8.03 -4.60 -1.98
CA SER A 475 7.85 -5.89 -2.64
C SER A 475 6.97 -5.77 -3.87
N ASP A 476 5.89 -4.99 -3.79
CA ASP A 476 5.00 -4.73 -4.92
C ASP A 476 5.73 -3.97 -6.03
N ARG A 477 6.58 -2.99 -5.66
CA ARG A 477 7.45 -2.28 -6.61
C ARG A 477 8.41 -3.24 -7.30
N PHE A 478 9.10 -4.07 -6.52
CA PHE A 478 10.01 -5.09 -7.07
C PHE A 478 9.26 -6.02 -8.03
N ASN A 479 8.05 -6.46 -7.69
CA ASN A 479 7.27 -7.40 -8.50
C ASN A 479 6.86 -6.88 -9.90
N VAL A 480 6.92 -5.57 -10.15
CA VAL A 480 6.54 -4.99 -11.45
C VAL A 480 7.48 -5.50 -12.56
N LEU A 481 8.79 -5.31 -12.40
CA LEU A 481 9.82 -5.75 -13.35
C LEU A 481 10.90 -6.66 -12.73
N ARG A 482 10.70 -7.15 -11.50
CA ARG A 482 11.68 -7.95 -10.73
C ARG A 482 13.06 -7.30 -10.60
N GLY A 483 13.08 -5.97 -10.50
CA GLY A 483 14.31 -5.17 -10.48
C GLY A 483 15.01 -5.01 -11.83
N GLU A 484 14.45 -5.57 -12.91
CA GLU A 484 15.05 -5.52 -14.25
C GLU A 484 14.37 -4.43 -15.11
N LEU A 485 14.79 -3.18 -14.93
CA LEU A 485 14.22 -2.00 -15.59
C LEU A 485 14.75 -1.81 -17.03
N SER A 486 14.68 -2.88 -17.82
CA SER A 486 15.24 -2.95 -19.17
C SER A 486 14.24 -3.61 -20.13
N LEU A 487 14.59 -3.63 -21.43
CA LEU A 487 13.86 -4.42 -22.42
C LEU A 487 13.76 -5.89 -22.02
N ALA A 488 14.80 -6.46 -21.40
CA ALA A 488 14.82 -7.85 -20.95
C ALA A 488 13.80 -8.11 -19.83
N GLY A 489 13.64 -7.19 -18.89
CA GLY A 489 12.61 -7.31 -17.85
C GLY A 489 11.19 -7.22 -18.41
N VAL A 490 10.97 -6.37 -19.42
CA VAL A 490 9.69 -6.30 -20.14
C VAL A 490 9.43 -7.58 -20.94
N ALA A 491 10.45 -8.10 -21.63
CA ALA A 491 10.35 -9.36 -22.38
C ALA A 491 10.04 -10.54 -21.44
N SER A 492 10.73 -10.65 -20.31
CA SER A 492 10.43 -11.66 -19.27
C SER A 492 8.99 -11.56 -18.79
N ARG A 493 8.47 -10.35 -18.60
CA ARG A 493 7.08 -10.15 -18.16
C ARG A 493 6.04 -10.61 -19.19
N LEU A 494 6.32 -10.37 -20.47
CA LEU A 494 5.50 -10.86 -21.60
C LEU A 494 5.56 -12.39 -21.70
N LEU A 495 6.76 -12.99 -21.64
CA LEU A 495 6.97 -14.44 -21.68
C LEU A 495 6.30 -15.17 -20.50
N ASP A 496 6.38 -14.61 -19.30
CA ASP A 496 5.73 -15.14 -18.09
C ASP A 496 4.20 -14.98 -18.10
N GLY A 497 3.63 -14.28 -19.08
CA GLY A 497 2.20 -14.01 -19.20
C GLY A 497 1.65 -13.03 -18.16
N ARG A 498 2.52 -12.27 -17.49
CA ARG A 498 2.15 -11.22 -16.51
C ARG A 498 1.63 -9.93 -17.17
N SER A 499 1.82 -9.81 -18.48
CA SER A 499 1.21 -8.77 -19.30
C SER A 499 0.55 -9.40 -20.51
N ARG A 500 -0.77 -9.21 -20.64
CA ARG A 500 -1.59 -9.69 -21.77
C ARG A 500 -2.51 -8.61 -22.33
N ARG A 501 -2.52 -7.44 -21.72
CA ARG A 501 -3.34 -6.29 -22.10
C ARG A 501 -2.44 -5.10 -22.36
N VAL A 502 -1.66 -5.22 -23.43
CA VAL A 502 -0.71 -4.20 -23.86
C VAL A 502 -1.48 -3.08 -24.57
N VAL A 503 -1.27 -1.84 -24.12
CA VAL A 503 -1.75 -0.64 -24.83
C VAL A 503 -0.54 0.05 -25.44
N ALA A 504 -0.60 0.36 -26.73
CA ALA A 504 0.49 1.04 -27.44
C ALA A 504 0.12 2.49 -27.76
N LEU A 505 1.05 3.41 -27.50
CA LEU A 505 0.99 4.82 -27.87
C LEU A 505 2.06 5.08 -28.92
N VAL A 506 1.65 5.42 -30.15
CA VAL A 506 2.54 5.49 -31.32
C VAL A 506 2.61 6.91 -31.86
N GLY A 507 3.82 7.44 -31.99
CA GLY A 507 4.09 8.75 -32.58
C GLY A 507 5.05 8.68 -33.76
N ALA A 508 5.47 9.85 -34.24
CA ALA A 508 6.16 10.01 -35.53
C ALA A 508 7.44 9.18 -35.67
N GLY A 509 8.17 8.94 -34.58
CA GLY A 509 9.39 8.13 -34.57
C GLY A 509 9.21 6.70 -35.11
N ALA A 510 8.00 6.14 -35.03
CA ALA A 510 7.70 4.80 -35.52
C ALA A 510 7.76 4.65 -37.04
N SER A 511 7.55 5.74 -37.79
CA SER A 511 7.45 5.72 -39.26
C SER A 511 8.71 6.23 -39.97
N THR A 512 9.68 6.74 -39.22
CA THR A 512 10.91 7.37 -39.77
C THR A 512 11.72 6.44 -40.67
N ALA A 513 11.85 5.16 -40.31
CA ALA A 513 12.55 4.15 -41.11
C ALA A 513 11.86 3.84 -42.45
N ALA A 514 10.57 4.16 -42.61
CA ALA A 514 9.86 4.09 -43.89
C ALA A 514 10.17 5.32 -44.79
N GLY A 515 11.05 6.23 -44.35
CA GLY A 515 11.34 7.47 -45.03
C GLY A 515 10.19 8.48 -44.95
N ILE A 516 9.38 8.40 -43.89
CA ILE A 516 8.35 9.38 -43.55
C ILE A 516 8.95 10.35 -42.52
N PRO A 517 9.08 11.66 -42.81
CA PRO A 517 9.71 12.59 -41.89
C PRO A 517 8.85 12.80 -40.63
N ASP A 518 9.48 13.15 -39.51
CA ASP A 518 8.73 13.63 -38.34
C ASP A 518 7.92 14.86 -38.76
N PHE A 519 6.61 14.83 -38.52
CA PHE A 519 5.67 15.86 -38.91
C PHE A 519 6.02 17.28 -38.38
N ARG A 520 6.90 17.38 -37.36
CA ARG A 520 7.42 18.64 -36.78
C ARG A 520 8.81 19.03 -37.28
N SER A 521 9.47 18.18 -38.05
CA SER A 521 10.78 18.50 -38.62
C SER A 521 10.67 19.65 -39.64
N PRO A 522 11.75 20.42 -39.89
CA PRO A 522 11.80 21.35 -41.02
C PRO A 522 11.58 20.57 -42.32
N GLY A 523 10.36 20.66 -42.90
CA GLY A 523 9.93 19.85 -44.06
C GLY A 523 8.77 18.87 -43.77
N GLY A 524 8.31 18.75 -42.53
CA GLY A 524 7.11 17.98 -42.16
C GLY A 524 5.80 18.73 -42.43
N LEU A 525 4.70 17.99 -42.44
CA LEU A 525 3.35 18.45 -42.79
C LEU A 525 2.89 19.72 -42.05
N TRP A 526 3.32 19.92 -40.82
CA TRP A 526 2.87 21.05 -39.99
C TRP A 526 3.74 22.31 -40.10
N ALA A 527 4.83 22.28 -40.87
CA ALA A 527 5.68 23.46 -41.12
C ALA A 527 5.01 24.53 -42.02
N LEU A 528 3.84 24.25 -42.61
CA LEU A 528 3.25 25.02 -43.70
C LEU A 528 2.19 26.07 -43.33
N GLY A 529 1.89 26.34 -42.05
CA GLY A 529 1.04 27.46 -41.61
C GLY A 529 -0.36 27.53 -42.28
N ALA A 530 -1.34 26.84 -41.71
CA ALA A 530 -2.55 26.45 -42.43
C ALA A 530 -3.63 27.53 -42.69
N THR A 531 -4.04 27.75 -43.96
CA THR A 531 -5.28 28.44 -44.38
C THR A 531 -6.02 27.68 -45.51
N ARG A 532 -7.25 28.11 -45.83
CA ARG A 532 -8.31 27.40 -46.59
C ARG A 532 -7.97 26.97 -48.04
N ASP A 533 -6.85 27.43 -48.60
CA ASP A 533 -6.33 27.03 -49.93
C ASP A 533 -5.50 25.73 -49.90
N LEU A 534 -5.36 25.10 -48.73
CA LEU A 534 -4.40 24.02 -48.43
C LEU A 534 -4.69 22.62 -48.98
N PHE A 535 -5.91 22.25 -49.36
CA PHE A 535 -6.19 20.84 -49.65
C PHE A 535 -5.32 20.30 -50.80
N SER A 536 -5.09 21.09 -51.85
CA SER A 536 -4.21 20.70 -52.95
C SER A 536 -2.75 20.52 -52.50
N ALA A 537 -2.23 21.40 -51.64
CA ALA A 537 -0.87 21.30 -51.10
C ALA A 537 -0.71 20.13 -50.12
N PHE A 538 -1.73 19.89 -49.28
CA PHE A 538 -1.79 18.73 -48.40
C PHE A 538 -1.78 17.43 -49.21
N TRP A 539 -2.63 17.31 -50.24
CA TRP A 539 -2.74 16.10 -51.04
C TRP A 539 -1.47 15.83 -51.86
N GLN A 540 -0.82 16.86 -52.38
CA GLN A 540 0.49 16.73 -53.03
C GLN A 540 1.53 16.14 -52.07
N MET A 541 1.68 16.73 -50.88
CA MET A 541 2.66 16.29 -49.91
C MET A 541 2.33 14.91 -49.33
N ALA A 542 1.05 14.62 -49.09
CA ALA A 542 0.59 13.31 -48.63
C ALA A 542 0.84 12.21 -49.68
N GLY A 543 0.64 12.52 -50.96
CA GLY A 543 0.95 11.63 -52.07
C GLY A 543 2.45 11.31 -52.17
N GLU A 544 3.31 12.31 -52.00
CA GLU A 544 4.77 12.14 -52.02
C GLU A 544 5.32 11.42 -50.77
N SER A 545 4.67 11.61 -49.61
CA SER A 545 5.20 11.16 -48.32
C SER A 545 4.69 9.79 -47.86
N PHE A 546 3.44 9.42 -48.16
CA PHE A 546 2.81 8.21 -47.59
C PHE A 546 2.60 7.08 -48.61
N LEU A 547 2.50 7.36 -49.90
CA LEU A 547 2.22 6.33 -50.91
C LEU A 547 3.42 5.39 -51.13
N GLY A 548 3.14 4.10 -51.21
CA GLY A 548 4.13 3.05 -51.53
C GLY A 548 5.13 2.75 -50.41
N LYS A 549 4.96 3.35 -49.23
CA LYS A 549 5.82 3.11 -48.06
C LYS A 549 5.55 1.74 -47.45
N GLN A 550 6.61 1.08 -46.99
CA GLN A 550 6.52 -0.23 -46.34
C GLN A 550 6.50 -0.08 -44.81
N PRO A 551 5.82 -0.99 -44.09
CA PRO A 551 5.85 -1.01 -42.63
C PRO A 551 7.27 -1.13 -42.07
N THR A 552 7.52 -0.40 -40.98
CA THR A 552 8.79 -0.46 -40.22
C THR A 552 8.79 -1.63 -39.24
N GLN A 553 9.91 -1.88 -38.57
CA GLN A 553 9.99 -2.96 -37.57
C GLN A 553 9.09 -2.72 -36.37
N VAL A 554 8.86 -1.45 -35.99
CA VAL A 554 7.85 -1.11 -34.97
C VAL A 554 6.47 -1.64 -35.37
N HIS A 555 6.06 -1.42 -36.62
CA HIS A 555 4.74 -1.87 -37.08
C HIS A 555 4.64 -3.40 -37.13
N ARG A 556 5.72 -4.08 -37.55
CA ARG A 556 5.79 -5.55 -37.53
C ARG A 556 5.76 -6.12 -36.12
N LEU A 557 6.44 -5.49 -35.16
CA LEU A 557 6.38 -5.85 -33.74
C LEU A 557 4.94 -5.71 -33.20
N LEU A 558 4.26 -4.60 -33.50
CA LEU A 558 2.87 -4.38 -33.08
C LEU A 558 1.93 -5.43 -33.70
N ALA A 559 2.10 -5.74 -34.98
CA ALA A 559 1.34 -6.80 -35.66
C ALA A 559 1.61 -8.18 -35.00
N ARG A 560 2.85 -8.47 -34.63
CA ARG A 560 3.19 -9.70 -33.91
C ARG A 560 2.53 -9.76 -32.54
N LEU A 561 2.59 -8.68 -31.76
CA LEU A 561 1.91 -8.57 -30.46
C LEU A 561 0.40 -8.79 -30.58
N ALA A 562 -0.22 -8.27 -31.64
CA ALA A 562 -1.64 -8.50 -31.94
C ALA A 562 -1.92 -9.98 -32.26
N SER A 563 -1.08 -10.61 -33.10
CA SER A 563 -1.24 -12.02 -33.48
C SER A 563 -1.08 -12.99 -32.31
N GLU A 564 -0.29 -12.61 -31.29
CA GLU A 564 -0.11 -13.37 -30.04
C GLU A 564 -1.22 -13.10 -29.02
N GLY A 565 -2.19 -12.24 -29.33
CA GLY A 565 -3.28 -11.86 -28.43
C GLY A 565 -2.84 -11.04 -27.22
N LEU A 566 -1.68 -10.37 -27.30
CA LEU A 566 -1.13 -9.54 -26.23
C LEU A 566 -1.58 -8.07 -26.32
N LEU A 567 -1.98 -7.62 -27.51
CA LEU A 567 -2.32 -6.23 -27.79
C LEU A 567 -3.81 -5.94 -27.59
N THR A 568 -4.13 -4.94 -26.77
CA THR A 568 -5.50 -4.46 -26.53
C THR A 568 -5.88 -3.32 -27.44
N ARG A 569 -4.99 -2.33 -27.61
CA ARG A 569 -5.23 -1.16 -28.47
C ARG A 569 -3.93 -0.48 -28.87
N ILE A 570 -3.95 0.15 -30.03
CA ILE A 570 -2.95 1.10 -30.52
C ILE A 570 -3.61 2.46 -30.64
N TYR A 571 -3.05 3.47 -29.99
CA TYR A 571 -3.38 4.87 -30.20
C TYR A 571 -2.26 5.49 -31.02
N THR A 572 -2.49 5.63 -32.33
CA THR A 572 -1.52 6.20 -33.24
C THR A 572 -1.82 7.66 -33.54
N GLN A 573 -0.79 8.50 -33.44
CA GLN A 573 -0.82 9.87 -33.92
C GLN A 573 -0.46 9.97 -35.40
N ASN A 574 0.06 8.88 -35.97
CA ASN A 574 0.45 8.84 -37.36
C ASN A 574 -0.79 8.69 -38.23
N ILE A 575 -0.78 9.41 -39.34
CA ILE A 575 -1.87 9.43 -40.33
C ILE A 575 -1.47 8.68 -41.61
N ASP A 576 -0.34 7.98 -41.59
CA ASP A 576 0.34 7.41 -42.76
C ASP A 576 -0.23 6.06 -43.21
N GLY A 577 -1.00 5.38 -42.35
CA GLY A 577 -1.66 4.10 -42.66
C GLY A 577 -0.75 2.88 -42.59
N LEU A 578 0.47 3.01 -42.02
CA LEU A 578 1.41 1.91 -41.94
C LEU A 578 0.95 0.78 -40.99
N GLU A 579 0.08 1.06 -40.03
CA GLU A 579 -0.51 0.03 -39.17
C GLU A 579 -1.34 -0.96 -39.99
N ALA A 580 -2.22 -0.46 -40.86
CA ALA A 580 -3.03 -1.30 -41.74
C ALA A 580 -2.15 -2.06 -42.74
N ALA A 581 -1.11 -1.42 -43.29
CA ALA A 581 -0.16 -2.06 -44.19
C ALA A 581 0.64 -3.19 -43.51
N ALA A 582 0.83 -3.14 -42.20
CA ALA A 582 1.44 -4.21 -41.41
C ALA A 582 0.49 -5.37 -41.09
N GLY A 583 -0.79 -5.28 -41.49
CA GLY A 583 -1.80 -6.30 -41.21
C GLY A 583 -2.42 -6.19 -39.81
N LEU A 584 -2.35 -5.03 -39.16
CA LEU A 584 -3.03 -4.82 -37.88
C LEU A 584 -4.56 -4.77 -38.07
N PRO A 585 -5.33 -5.46 -37.21
CA PRO A 585 -6.79 -5.38 -37.24
C PRO A 585 -7.28 -3.94 -36.97
N GLU A 586 -8.25 -3.48 -37.77
CA GLU A 586 -8.76 -2.10 -37.73
C GLU A 586 -9.37 -1.76 -36.36
N GLU A 587 -10.02 -2.71 -35.70
CA GLU A 587 -10.63 -2.56 -34.38
C GLU A 587 -9.62 -2.31 -33.24
N LEU A 588 -8.36 -2.65 -33.45
CA LEU A 588 -7.28 -2.41 -32.49
C LEU A 588 -6.65 -1.03 -32.68
N VAL A 589 -6.85 -0.37 -33.83
CA VAL A 589 -6.16 0.88 -34.18
C VAL A 589 -7.08 2.09 -34.01
N ILE A 590 -6.73 2.97 -33.08
CA ILE A 590 -7.34 4.28 -32.89
C ILE A 590 -6.45 5.33 -33.54
N GLN A 591 -6.87 5.80 -34.72
CA GLN A 591 -6.22 6.87 -35.47
C GLN A 591 -6.58 8.22 -34.86
N CYS A 592 -5.75 8.70 -33.93
CA CYS A 592 -6.06 9.87 -33.10
C CYS A 592 -6.20 11.16 -33.93
N HIS A 593 -5.43 11.28 -35.01
CA HIS A 593 -5.46 12.41 -35.94
C HIS A 593 -6.08 12.06 -37.29
N GLY A 594 -6.75 10.91 -37.38
CA GLY A 594 -7.36 10.41 -38.60
C GLY A 594 -6.35 9.74 -39.56
N ASN A 595 -6.69 9.71 -40.85
CA ASN A 595 -5.99 8.94 -41.88
C ASN A 595 -5.81 9.77 -43.15
N ALA A 596 -4.55 10.07 -43.51
CA ALA A 596 -4.24 10.81 -44.73
C ALA A 596 -4.53 10.00 -46.00
N GLN A 597 -4.78 8.69 -45.88
CA GLN A 597 -5.15 7.83 -47.00
C GLN A 597 -6.66 7.75 -47.25
N ARG A 598 -7.48 8.49 -46.51
CA ARG A 598 -8.94 8.51 -46.67
C ARG A 598 -9.42 9.93 -46.94
N ALA A 599 -10.44 10.04 -47.77
CA ALA A 599 -11.06 11.32 -48.09
C ALA A 599 -12.58 11.26 -47.95
N VAL A 600 -13.15 12.33 -47.38
CA VAL A 600 -14.59 12.53 -47.20
C VAL A 600 -15.08 13.69 -48.05
N CYS A 601 -16.29 13.57 -48.58
CA CYS A 601 -16.89 14.63 -49.37
C CYS A 601 -17.15 15.87 -48.50
N TRP A 602 -16.62 17.03 -48.91
CA TRP A 602 -16.79 18.27 -48.16
C TRP A 602 -18.24 18.75 -48.08
N ALA A 603 -19.03 18.49 -49.13
CA ALA A 603 -20.41 18.98 -49.23
C ALA A 603 -21.43 18.07 -48.54
N ASP A 604 -21.19 16.75 -48.51
CA ASP A 604 -22.09 15.77 -47.91
C ASP A 604 -21.29 14.54 -47.44
N PRO A 605 -21.14 14.34 -46.12
CA PRO A 605 -20.43 13.20 -45.54
C PRO A 605 -21.05 11.84 -45.87
N SER A 606 -22.30 11.77 -46.34
CA SER A 606 -22.96 10.53 -46.74
C SER A 606 -22.49 10.02 -48.12
N HIS A 607 -21.82 10.85 -48.91
CA HIS A 607 -21.19 10.41 -50.15
C HIS A 607 -19.96 9.54 -49.85
N ALA A 608 -19.85 8.41 -50.54
CA ALA A 608 -18.82 7.39 -50.29
C ALA A 608 -17.40 7.99 -50.21
N SER A 609 -16.66 7.59 -49.18
CA SER A 609 -15.23 7.89 -49.03
C SER A 609 -14.41 7.16 -50.09
N VAL A 610 -13.39 7.81 -50.63
CA VAL A 610 -12.52 7.23 -51.66
C VAL A 610 -11.19 6.78 -51.00
N PRO A 611 -10.72 5.54 -51.22
CA PRO A 611 -9.38 5.10 -50.79
C PRO A 611 -8.28 5.87 -51.52
N ALA A 612 -7.16 6.17 -50.87
CA ALA A 612 -6.05 6.94 -51.48
C ALA A 612 -5.48 6.38 -52.79
N GLN A 613 -5.65 5.09 -53.06
CA GLN A 613 -5.27 4.46 -54.31
C GLN A 613 -6.07 4.99 -55.51
N GLU A 614 -7.29 5.47 -55.28
CA GLU A 614 -8.15 6.16 -56.24
C GLU A 614 -7.98 7.69 -56.19
N ILE A 615 -7.24 8.23 -55.20
CA ILE A 615 -6.70 9.60 -55.17
C ILE A 615 -5.40 9.66 -56.02
N THR A 616 -5.31 8.83 -57.04
CA THR A 616 -4.36 9.09 -58.13
C THR A 616 -4.83 10.38 -58.78
N CYS A 617 -4.07 11.46 -58.57
CA CYS A 617 -4.13 12.60 -59.48
C CYS A 617 -4.18 12.05 -60.88
N GLY A 618 -5.22 12.43 -61.63
CA GLY A 618 -5.49 11.87 -62.94
C GLY A 618 -4.18 11.71 -63.70
N ALA A 619 -3.90 10.50 -64.14
CA ALA A 619 -2.93 10.28 -65.21
C ALA A 619 -3.51 10.94 -66.48
N ALA A 620 -3.55 12.27 -66.50
CA ALA A 620 -3.87 13.08 -67.65
C ALA A 620 -2.55 13.59 -68.22
N MET A 621 -2.01 12.79 -69.14
CA MET A 621 -0.98 13.10 -70.13
C MET A 621 0.20 13.97 -69.68
N ALA A 622 1.36 13.34 -69.55
CA ALA A 622 2.65 13.99 -69.72
C ALA A 622 2.69 14.73 -71.07
N THR A 623 2.46 16.03 -71.08
CA THR A 623 2.88 16.90 -72.17
C THR A 623 4.16 17.60 -71.75
N ARG A 624 5.19 17.43 -72.58
CA ARG A 624 6.55 17.93 -72.38
C ARG A 624 6.57 19.45 -72.44
N THR A 625 6.28 20.12 -71.33
CA THR A 625 6.78 21.45 -70.92
C THR A 625 5.95 21.92 -69.72
N SER A 626 6.63 22.26 -68.61
CA SER A 626 6.13 22.88 -67.37
C SER A 626 5.09 22.12 -66.52
N GLY A 627 5.54 21.63 -65.36
CA GLY A 627 4.79 21.55 -64.09
C GLY A 627 3.56 20.65 -64.00
N LEU A 628 3.67 19.53 -63.28
CA LEU A 628 2.51 18.79 -62.78
C LEU A 628 1.73 19.71 -61.80
N THR A 629 0.56 20.19 -62.18
CA THR A 629 -0.35 20.88 -61.25
C THR A 629 -1.20 19.84 -60.52
N TRP A 630 -0.86 19.54 -59.27
CA TRP A 630 -1.68 18.69 -58.39
C TRP A 630 -3.08 19.31 -58.21
N GLN A 631 -4.13 18.51 -58.38
CA GLN A 631 -5.51 18.92 -58.11
C GLN A 631 -6.10 18.04 -57.02
N ALA A 632 -6.70 18.67 -56.01
CA ALA A 632 -7.39 17.95 -54.95
C ALA A 632 -8.51 17.05 -55.52
N PRO A 633 -8.69 15.82 -54.99
CA PRO A 633 -9.75 14.90 -55.41
C PRO A 633 -11.13 15.54 -55.31
N ARG A 634 -12.05 15.16 -56.20
CA ARG A 634 -13.44 15.62 -56.22
C ARG A 634 -14.40 14.45 -56.05
N CYS A 635 -15.50 14.70 -55.34
CA CYS A 635 -16.54 13.71 -55.09
C CYS A 635 -17.14 13.22 -56.42
N ALA A 636 -17.25 11.91 -56.61
CA ALA A 636 -17.84 11.33 -57.80
C ALA A 636 -19.35 11.65 -57.95
N THR A 637 -20.04 11.90 -56.82
CA THR A 637 -21.49 12.14 -56.79
C THR A 637 -21.87 13.60 -57.02
N CYS A 638 -21.21 14.54 -56.33
CA CYS A 638 -21.57 15.96 -56.37
C CYS A 638 -20.45 16.89 -56.85
N HIS A 639 -19.29 16.34 -57.23
CA HIS A 639 -18.11 17.07 -57.71
C HIS A 639 -17.54 18.13 -56.75
N ALA A 640 -18.00 18.14 -55.50
CA ALA A 640 -17.42 18.93 -54.42
C ALA A 640 -15.98 18.49 -54.12
N LEU A 641 -15.20 19.37 -53.51
CA LEU A 641 -13.83 19.05 -53.11
C LEU A 641 -13.84 17.93 -52.05
N MET A 642 -12.91 17.00 -52.14
CA MET A 642 -12.74 15.95 -51.14
C MET A 642 -11.73 16.41 -50.08
N ARG A 643 -12.15 16.27 -48.84
CA ARG A 643 -11.39 16.62 -47.64
C ARG A 643 -10.65 15.39 -47.12
N PRO A 644 -9.37 15.48 -46.73
CA PRO A 644 -8.71 14.38 -46.03
C PRO A 644 -9.41 14.10 -44.70
N GLU A 645 -9.50 12.83 -44.34
CA GLU A 645 -10.05 12.35 -43.06
C GLU A 645 -9.02 12.54 -41.94
N VAL A 646 -8.49 13.75 -41.80
CA VAL A 646 -7.51 14.11 -40.75
C VAL A 646 -8.06 15.24 -39.89
N VAL A 647 -7.62 15.25 -38.64
CA VAL A 647 -7.99 16.27 -37.65
C VAL A 647 -7.06 17.47 -37.79
N PHE A 648 -7.61 18.64 -38.12
CA PHE A 648 -6.85 19.90 -38.13
C PHE A 648 -6.93 20.61 -36.77
N PHE A 649 -6.02 21.56 -36.53
CA PHE A 649 -6.02 22.35 -35.30
C PHE A 649 -7.36 23.04 -35.06
N GLY A 650 -7.93 22.84 -33.87
CA GLY A 650 -9.22 23.41 -33.47
C GLY A 650 -10.41 22.47 -33.71
N GLU A 651 -10.21 21.32 -34.35
CA GLU A 651 -11.26 20.32 -34.54
C GLU A 651 -11.28 19.29 -33.41
N PRO A 652 -12.47 18.71 -33.09
CA PRO A 652 -12.57 17.65 -32.11
C PRO A 652 -11.88 16.37 -32.61
N LEU A 653 -11.36 15.59 -31.66
CA LEU A 653 -10.83 14.26 -31.94
C LEU A 653 -11.96 13.29 -32.35
N PRO A 654 -11.63 12.16 -33.00
CA PRO A 654 -12.60 11.12 -33.31
C PRO A 654 -13.28 10.59 -32.03
N GLU A 655 -14.59 10.33 -32.10
CA GLU A 655 -15.38 9.82 -30.96
C GLU A 655 -14.80 8.53 -30.36
N ALA A 656 -14.26 7.66 -31.23
CA ALA A 656 -13.59 6.41 -30.84
C ALA A 656 -12.45 6.63 -29.82
N TYR A 657 -11.73 7.76 -29.92
CA TYR A 657 -10.67 8.09 -28.97
C TYR A 657 -11.21 8.25 -27.54
N GLY A 658 -12.24 9.08 -27.36
CA GLY A 658 -12.85 9.34 -26.06
C GLY A 658 -13.56 8.11 -25.48
N LYS A 659 -14.21 7.32 -26.34
CA LYS A 659 -14.93 6.10 -25.95
C LYS A 659 -14.01 5.02 -25.39
N HIS A 660 -12.91 4.72 -26.07
CA HIS A 660 -12.10 3.54 -25.75
C HIS A 660 -11.04 3.81 -24.67
N TRP A 661 -10.48 5.01 -24.62
CA TRP A 661 -9.34 5.30 -23.73
C TRP A 661 -9.66 5.05 -22.25
N GLY A 662 -10.85 5.44 -21.80
CA GLY A 662 -11.26 5.28 -20.40
C GLY A 662 -11.40 3.83 -19.94
N GLU A 663 -11.60 2.87 -20.85
CA GLU A 663 -11.68 1.44 -20.56
C GLU A 663 -10.32 0.76 -20.68
N ASP A 664 -9.59 1.08 -21.76
CA ASP A 664 -8.28 0.49 -22.04
C ASP A 664 -7.27 0.85 -20.94
N VAL A 665 -7.30 2.10 -20.44
CA VAL A 665 -6.39 2.54 -19.37
C VAL A 665 -6.59 1.79 -18.04
N LYS A 666 -7.82 1.37 -17.74
CA LYS A 666 -8.14 0.61 -16.51
C LYS A 666 -7.71 -0.85 -16.59
N SER A 667 -7.63 -1.39 -17.80
CA SER A 667 -7.31 -2.79 -18.05
C SER A 667 -5.87 -3.00 -18.52
N CYS A 668 -5.15 -1.94 -18.86
CA CYS A 668 -3.75 -1.97 -19.26
C CYS A 668 -2.86 -2.61 -18.18
N ASP A 669 -2.06 -3.60 -18.58
CA ASP A 669 -1.06 -4.27 -17.71
C ASP A 669 0.39 -4.15 -18.24
N LEU A 670 0.58 -3.46 -19.36
CA LEU A 670 1.83 -2.93 -19.89
C LEU A 670 1.51 -1.80 -20.87
N LEU A 671 2.15 -0.65 -20.70
CA LEU A 671 2.03 0.47 -21.64
C LEU A 671 3.28 0.55 -22.52
N LEU A 672 3.11 0.40 -23.83
CA LEU A 672 4.19 0.60 -24.81
C LEU A 672 4.08 2.01 -25.38
N VAL A 673 5.18 2.75 -25.40
CA VAL A 673 5.24 4.11 -25.94
C VAL A 673 6.36 4.19 -26.96
N VAL A 674 6.03 4.48 -28.21
CA VAL A 674 6.99 4.49 -29.32
C VAL A 674 7.03 5.84 -30.01
N GLY A 675 8.23 6.34 -30.28
CA GLY A 675 8.42 7.61 -30.97
C GLY A 675 7.96 8.80 -30.15
N THR A 676 7.60 9.90 -30.81
CA THR A 676 7.34 11.21 -30.18
C THR A 676 5.96 11.35 -29.50
N ALA A 677 5.28 10.23 -29.25
CA ALA A 677 3.87 10.14 -28.81
C ALA A 677 3.51 11.01 -27.59
N LEU A 678 4.47 11.22 -26.67
CA LEU A 678 4.25 11.95 -25.42
C LEU A 678 4.32 13.48 -25.55
N SER A 679 4.74 13.99 -26.70
CA SER A 679 5.00 15.42 -26.88
C SER A 679 3.82 16.16 -27.51
N VAL A 680 2.77 15.46 -27.94
CA VAL A 680 1.69 16.02 -28.76
C VAL A 680 0.33 15.54 -28.27
N TYR A 681 -0.64 16.44 -28.23
CA TYR A 681 -2.04 16.10 -28.00
C TYR A 681 -2.54 15.13 -29.10
N PRO A 682 -3.36 14.11 -28.80
CA PRO A 682 -4.05 13.90 -27.52
C PRO A 682 -3.35 12.92 -26.57
N VAL A 683 -2.25 12.30 -27.03
CA VAL A 683 -1.53 11.26 -26.29
C VAL A 683 -0.63 11.83 -25.17
N ALA A 684 -0.29 13.11 -25.26
CA ALA A 684 0.41 13.84 -24.21
C ALA A 684 -0.35 13.76 -22.85
N GLY A 685 0.33 13.21 -21.83
CA GLY A 685 -0.21 13.07 -20.48
C GLY A 685 -0.98 11.78 -20.19
N LEU A 686 -1.29 10.96 -21.22
CA LEU A 686 -2.00 9.70 -21.05
C LEU A 686 -1.24 8.66 -20.22
N VAL A 687 0.10 8.69 -20.29
CA VAL A 687 0.99 7.85 -19.47
C VAL A 687 0.81 8.02 -17.95
N LYS A 688 0.15 9.11 -17.50
CA LYS A 688 -0.16 9.36 -16.09
C LYS A 688 -1.47 8.69 -15.65
N GLN A 689 -2.28 8.20 -16.59
CA GLN A 689 -3.61 7.68 -16.30
C GLN A 689 -3.63 6.16 -16.09
N VAL A 690 -2.56 5.44 -16.49
CA VAL A 690 -2.41 4.00 -16.21
C VAL A 690 -2.11 3.76 -14.72
N GLY A 691 -2.51 2.58 -14.22
CA GLY A 691 -2.36 2.21 -12.81
C GLY A 691 -0.91 2.31 -12.31
N ALA A 692 -0.73 2.56 -11.02
CA ALA A 692 0.58 2.78 -10.40
C ALA A 692 1.56 1.61 -10.60
N LEU A 693 1.08 0.36 -10.62
CA LEU A 693 1.90 -0.83 -10.82
C LEU A 693 2.04 -1.27 -12.29
N VAL A 694 1.50 -0.51 -13.24
CA VAL A 694 1.59 -0.85 -14.67
C VAL A 694 2.98 -0.45 -15.19
N PRO A 695 3.79 -1.41 -15.68
CA PRO A 695 5.07 -1.09 -16.29
C PRO A 695 4.88 -0.33 -17.61
N ARG A 696 5.88 0.47 -17.96
CA ARG A 696 5.87 1.27 -19.18
C ARG A 696 7.17 1.04 -19.94
N LEU A 697 7.09 0.70 -21.21
CA LEU A 697 8.24 0.58 -22.10
C LEU A 697 8.27 1.76 -23.05
N LEU A 698 9.35 2.54 -23.01
CA LEU A 698 9.55 3.71 -23.85
C LEU A 698 10.64 3.42 -24.89
N ILE A 699 10.32 3.55 -26.18
CA ILE A 699 11.25 3.30 -27.29
C ILE A 699 11.34 4.55 -28.17
N ASN A 700 12.46 5.29 -28.13
CA ASN A 700 12.68 6.42 -29.03
C ASN A 700 14.16 6.91 -29.06
N ARG A 701 14.51 7.66 -30.11
CA ARG A 701 15.85 8.22 -30.34
C ARG A 701 16.20 9.33 -29.35
N ASP A 702 15.26 10.25 -29.17
CA ASP A 702 15.32 11.28 -28.14
C ASP A 702 14.58 10.80 -26.89
N ARG A 703 14.96 11.31 -25.73
CA ARG A 703 14.13 11.16 -24.53
C ARG A 703 12.82 11.92 -24.76
N VAL A 704 11.73 11.18 -24.89
CA VAL A 704 10.48 11.73 -25.38
C VAL A 704 9.69 12.44 -24.30
N GLY A 705 9.31 13.69 -24.56
CA GLY A 705 8.32 14.44 -23.77
C GLY A 705 8.86 14.99 -22.44
N LEU A 706 7.95 15.46 -21.57
CA LEU A 706 8.23 16.12 -20.28
C LEU A 706 9.25 15.39 -19.38
N TRP A 707 9.57 14.13 -19.67
CA TRP A 707 10.52 13.31 -18.95
C TRP A 707 11.94 13.50 -19.47
N ARG A 708 12.73 14.31 -18.76
CA ARG A 708 14.19 14.35 -18.89
C ARG A 708 14.82 13.95 -17.56
N ASP A 709 15.70 12.95 -17.62
CA ASP A 709 16.55 12.42 -16.54
C ASP A 709 15.92 12.30 -15.14
N SER A 710 15.54 11.09 -14.75
CA SER A 710 16.28 10.50 -13.63
C SER A 710 17.21 9.45 -14.24
N ALA A 711 18.51 9.57 -13.95
CA ALA A 711 19.46 8.54 -14.35
C ALA A 711 18.90 7.19 -13.90
N CYS A 712 18.98 6.17 -14.75
CA CYS A 712 18.61 4.80 -14.41
C CYS A 712 19.46 4.35 -13.21
N GLY A 713 18.97 4.60 -11.99
CA GLY A 713 19.69 4.43 -10.74
C GLY A 713 18.80 4.86 -9.57
N GLY A 714 18.19 3.89 -8.90
CA GLY A 714 17.58 4.04 -7.58
C GLY A 714 16.08 4.36 -7.50
N GLU A 715 15.56 5.27 -8.35
CA GLU A 715 14.23 5.89 -8.12
C GLU A 715 13.11 5.44 -9.09
N ASN A 716 13.47 4.71 -10.16
CA ASN A 716 12.54 4.10 -11.10
C ASN A 716 12.27 2.63 -10.69
N TYR A 717 11.05 2.11 -10.86
CA TYR A 717 10.71 0.70 -10.60
C TYR A 717 9.80 0.05 -11.65
N ARG A 718 9.27 0.82 -12.61
CA ARG A 718 8.27 0.34 -13.56
C ARG A 718 8.51 0.78 -15.00
N ASP A 719 9.41 1.74 -15.23
CA ASP A 719 9.72 2.23 -16.57
C ASP A 719 10.97 1.55 -17.10
N ALA A 720 10.85 0.95 -18.28
CA ALA A 720 11.98 0.49 -19.08
C ALA A 720 12.13 1.43 -20.28
N CYS A 721 13.36 1.82 -20.59
CA CYS A 721 13.64 2.76 -21.67
C CYS A 721 14.65 2.16 -22.65
N TRP A 722 14.39 2.35 -23.94
CA TRP A 722 15.34 2.17 -25.03
C TRP A 722 15.62 3.52 -25.69
N GLN A 723 16.89 3.93 -25.66
CA GLN A 723 17.35 5.16 -26.29
C GLN A 723 18.07 4.82 -27.60
N GLY A 724 17.46 5.18 -28.72
CA GLY A 724 17.96 4.85 -30.05
C GLY A 724 16.84 4.81 -31.08
N GLU A 725 17.17 4.48 -32.33
CA GLU A 725 16.15 4.35 -33.38
C GLU A 725 15.05 3.37 -32.98
N CYS A 726 13.79 3.70 -33.29
CA CYS A 726 12.64 2.92 -32.81
C CYS A 726 12.67 1.47 -33.32
N ASP A 727 13.10 1.26 -34.56
CA ASP A 727 13.21 -0.06 -35.17
C ASP A 727 14.24 -0.94 -34.46
N ALA A 728 15.37 -0.38 -34.03
CA ALA A 728 16.38 -1.12 -33.26
C ALA A 728 15.82 -1.58 -31.91
N GLY A 729 15.03 -0.75 -31.23
CA GLY A 729 14.37 -1.13 -29.98
C GLY A 729 13.28 -2.18 -30.20
N ALA A 730 12.57 -2.12 -31.33
CA ALA A 730 11.58 -3.12 -31.69
C ALA A 730 12.22 -4.48 -32.02
N GLU A 731 13.34 -4.47 -32.75
CA GLU A 731 14.12 -5.67 -33.08
C GLU A 731 14.75 -6.30 -31.82
N GLU A 732 15.31 -5.50 -30.91
CA GLU A 732 15.86 -5.99 -29.65
C GLU A 732 14.77 -6.62 -28.78
N LEU A 733 13.61 -5.97 -28.64
CA LEU A 733 12.48 -6.55 -27.91
C LEU A 733 12.02 -7.87 -28.54
N ALA A 734 11.90 -7.91 -29.87
CA ALA A 734 11.51 -9.12 -30.58
C ALA A 734 12.53 -10.25 -30.39
N SER A 735 13.84 -9.94 -30.43
CA SER A 735 14.90 -10.90 -30.20
C SER A 735 14.82 -11.51 -28.80
N LEU A 736 14.59 -10.67 -27.78
CA LEU A 736 14.39 -11.12 -26.39
C LEU A 736 13.13 -11.98 -26.21
N LEU A 737 12.12 -11.81 -27.07
CA LEU A 737 10.91 -12.63 -27.12
C LEU A 737 11.06 -13.89 -27.99
N GLY A 738 12.22 -14.08 -28.64
CA GLY A 738 12.48 -15.18 -29.56
C GLY A 738 11.74 -15.05 -30.90
N TRP A 739 11.40 -13.83 -31.29
CA TRP A 739 10.67 -13.53 -32.53
C TRP A 739 11.60 -13.03 -33.63
N ASN A 740 11.29 -13.41 -34.87
CA ASN A 740 11.88 -12.83 -36.07
C ASN A 740 10.81 -11.96 -36.75
N LEU A 741 11.12 -10.67 -36.94
CA LEU A 741 10.21 -9.70 -37.54
C LEU A 741 10.34 -9.57 -39.06
N GLN A 742 11.32 -10.21 -39.70
CA GLN A 742 11.54 -10.13 -41.16
C GLN A 742 10.48 -10.85 -41.99
#